data_AF-A0A803J2H8-F1
#
_entry.id   AF-A0A803J2H8-F1
#
_cell.length_a   1.000
_cell.length_b   1.000
_cell.length_c   1.000
_cell.angle_alpha   90.00
_cell.angle_beta   90.00
_cell.angle_gamma   90.00
#
_symmetry.space_group_name_H-M   'P 1'
#
loop_
_entity.id
_entity.type
_entity.pdbx_description
1 polymer ?
#
loop_
_entity_poly.entity_id
_entity_poly.type
_entity_poly.pdbx_seq_one_letter_code
_entity_poly.pdbx_strand_id
1 'polypeptide(L)'
;MARAKMKNSPSEISSGSKIVPPITREDLNGVSPLLPARIMGSLTSDAGQRVQVEFYVNENTFKERLKLFFIKNQRSSLRIRVFNFSLKLLSCFLYIVRVLLDDLRQDECCPKQNVTVHKHQEIRWDAILWVERATPLWVIQVIVAAISFSETMLLIYLSYKGNIWEQIFRISFILEMINTVPFIITIFWPPLRNLFIPVFLNCWLAKCVLENMINDLHRAIQRIQSAMFNQVIILICTLLCLVFTGMCGIQHLERAGDNLSLFKSFYFCIVTFSTVGYGDVTPQIWPSQLLVVIMICVALVVLPLQFEELVYLWMERQKSGGNYSRHRAQTEKHVVLCVSSLKIDLLMDFLNEFYAHPRLQDYYVVILCPTEMDIQVRRVLQIPLWSQRVIYLQGSALKDQDLMRAKMDDAEACFILSSRNEVDRTAADHQTILRAWAVKDFAPNCPLYVQILKPENKFHVKFADHVVCEEEFKYAMLALNCVCPATSTLITLLVHTSRGQEGQQSPEQWQRMYGRCSGNEVYHIRLGDSKFFMEYEGKSFTYAAFHAHKKYGVCLIGVKREDNKSILLNPGPRHIMAASDTCFYINITKEENSAFIFKQEEKQKRKGRGLYDGPSRLPVHSIIASMGTVAMDLQNTECRPINSSKLALPSENGTGTRRPSIAPVLEIADTSTVLPCDLLSDQSEDELTQSDDESFPILEYVKGYPPNSPYIGSSPTLCHLLPSKAAFCCLRLDKGCKHNSFEDAKAYGFKNKLIIVSAETAGNGLYNFIVPLRAYYRSRKELNPIVLLLDNPPDNHFLEAICCFPMVYFMVGTIDNLDNLLQCGIIYADNLVVVDKESTMSAEEDYMADAKTIVNVQTMFRLFPSLSITTELTHPSNMRFMQFRAKDSYSLALSKLEKKERENGSNLAFMFRLPFAAGRVFSISMLDTLLYQSFVKDYMITITRLLLGLDTTPGSGYLCAMKITEDDLWIRTYGRLFQKLCSSSAEIPVGIYRTQSHTFPTSEPHDIRTQSQISINVEDCEDTKDVKEYWSGKNTQRNSTSSDQSEHPLLRRKSMQWARRLSRKGNKQANKTAEWISQQRLNLYRRSERQELSELVKNRMKHLGLPTMGYEDVANVTASDVMNRVNLGYLQDEMNDHQNTLSYVLINPPPDTRLELNDIVYLIRSDPLAHVANESHSRKSSNSYKTDPVGNPETRDETQL
;
A
#
# COMPACT_ATOMS: atom_id res chain seq x y z
N MET A 1 12.47 -24.04 28.82
CA MET A 1 13.38 -25.22 28.89
C MET A 1 14.38 -25.11 27.75
N ALA A 2 15.66 -25.40 28.04
CA ALA A 2 16.84 -25.49 27.14
C ALA A 2 17.18 -24.22 26.31
N ARG A 3 18.05 -23.27 26.73
CA ARG A 3 19.49 -23.30 27.11
C ARG A 3 20.45 -23.40 25.90
N ALA A 4 20.84 -22.25 25.33
CA ALA A 4 21.99 -22.12 24.43
C ALA A 4 23.04 -21.17 25.06
N LYS A 5 24.28 -21.66 25.16
CA LYS A 5 25.43 -21.07 25.84
C LYS A 5 26.13 -20.03 24.97
N MET A 6 26.30 -18.82 25.49
CA MET A 6 27.36 -17.87 25.07
C MET A 6 28.72 -18.37 25.58
N LYS A 7 29.78 -18.17 24.78
CA LYS A 7 31.17 -18.42 25.18
C LYS A 7 31.96 -17.11 25.10
N ASN A 8 32.59 -16.79 26.23
CA ASN A 8 33.40 -15.61 26.50
C ASN A 8 34.76 -15.64 25.78
N SER A 9 35.28 -14.43 25.56
CA SER A 9 36.70 -14.10 25.41
C SER A 9 37.58 -14.65 26.55
N PRO A 10 38.89 -14.77 26.33
CA PRO A 10 39.80 -13.98 27.16
C PRO A 10 41.05 -13.44 26.45
N SER A 11 41.62 -12.43 27.09
CA SER A 11 42.86 -11.70 26.82
C SER A 11 44.11 -12.35 27.43
N GLU A 12 45.25 -12.12 26.77
CA GLU A 12 46.60 -11.79 27.31
C GLU A 12 47.64 -12.83 27.83
N ILE A 13 48.86 -12.67 27.29
CA ILE A 13 50.24 -12.90 27.81
C ILE A 13 50.93 -14.29 27.64
N SER A 14 51.92 -14.38 26.72
CA SER A 14 53.38 -14.44 27.04
C SER A 14 54.31 -14.82 25.85
N SER A 15 55.39 -14.02 25.73
CA SER A 15 56.75 -14.16 25.16
C SER A 15 57.21 -15.36 24.29
N GLY A 16 57.89 -15.06 23.16
CA GLY A 16 58.84 -16.00 22.52
C GLY A 16 59.36 -15.61 21.12
N SER A 17 60.50 -14.92 21.09
CA SER A 17 61.47 -14.66 20.00
C SER A 17 61.32 -15.24 18.57
N LYS A 18 61.39 -14.31 17.59
CA LYS A 18 62.14 -14.28 16.31
C LYS A 18 62.16 -15.53 15.41
N ILE A 19 61.71 -15.37 14.15
CA ILE A 19 62.51 -15.33 12.89
C ILE A 19 61.53 -15.04 11.73
N VAL A 20 61.86 -14.03 10.91
CA VAL A 20 61.10 -13.59 9.72
C VAL A 20 61.89 -13.93 8.46
N PRO A 21 61.22 -14.39 7.38
CA PRO A 21 61.53 -13.93 6.03
C PRO A 21 60.30 -13.30 5.34
N PRO A 22 60.51 -12.46 4.31
CA PRO A 22 59.53 -11.45 3.89
C PRO A 22 58.50 -11.99 2.89
N ILE A 23 57.24 -11.57 3.07
CA ILE A 23 56.17 -11.70 2.08
C ILE A 23 55.99 -10.34 1.41
N THR A 24 56.04 -10.37 0.09
CA THR A 24 55.81 -9.28 -0.85
C THR A 24 54.35 -8.81 -0.84
N ARG A 25 54.18 -7.48 -0.90
CA ARG A 25 52.90 -6.75 -1.00
C ARG A 25 52.07 -7.19 -2.21
N GLU A 26 50.81 -7.51 -1.98
CA GLU A 26 49.75 -7.47 -2.99
C GLU A 26 49.05 -6.10 -2.92
N ASP A 27 48.91 -5.47 -4.08
CA ASP A 27 48.22 -4.20 -4.28
C ASP A 27 46.69 -4.37 -4.22
N LEU A 28 46.05 -3.65 -3.30
CA LEU A 28 44.70 -3.14 -3.51
C LEU A 28 44.74 -2.09 -4.62
N ASN A 29 43.83 -2.18 -5.59
CA ASN A 29 42.97 -1.07 -6.01
C ASN A 29 42.06 -1.50 -7.17
N GLY A 30 40.77 -1.62 -6.89
CA GLY A 30 39.71 -1.57 -7.90
C GLY A 30 39.28 -0.13 -8.11
N VAL A 31 39.28 0.33 -9.37
CA VAL A 31 38.56 1.53 -9.81
C VAL A 31 38.00 1.27 -11.22
N SER A 32 36.72 1.56 -11.38
CA SER A 32 35.87 1.47 -12.58
C SER A 32 36.34 2.38 -13.73
N PRO A 33 36.12 2.05 -15.01
CA PRO A 33 36.38 2.98 -16.11
C PRO A 33 35.12 3.81 -16.45
N LEU A 34 35.20 5.12 -16.21
CA LEU A 34 34.30 6.15 -16.77
C LEU A 34 34.77 6.57 -18.17
N LEU A 35 33.80 7.00 -18.99
CA LEU A 35 33.90 7.54 -20.34
C LEU A 35 35.04 8.56 -20.55
N PRO A 36 35.71 8.61 -21.73
CA PRO A 36 36.75 9.60 -21.98
C PRO A 36 36.13 10.94 -22.44
N ALA A 37 36.03 11.89 -21.52
CA ALA A 37 35.87 13.31 -21.84
C ALA A 37 37.25 13.95 -22.06
N ARG A 38 37.45 14.55 -23.23
CA ARG A 38 38.56 15.44 -23.58
C ARG A 38 38.59 16.64 -22.63
N ILE A 39 39.62 16.78 -21.78
CA ILE A 39 40.13 18.08 -21.33
C ILE A 39 41.66 18.02 -21.20
N MET A 40 42.27 19.07 -21.74
CA MET A 40 43.68 19.39 -21.87
C MET A 40 44.27 19.84 -20.52
N GLY A 41 45.48 19.41 -20.18
CA GLY A 41 46.18 19.88 -18.97
C GLY A 41 47.58 19.27 -18.82
N SER A 42 48.58 20.05 -19.19
CA SER A 42 50.01 19.75 -19.06
C SER A 42 50.48 19.76 -17.60
N LEU A 43 51.22 18.73 -17.17
CA LEU A 43 52.49 18.77 -16.44
C LEU A 43 52.80 17.36 -15.87
N THR A 44 53.78 16.66 -16.46
CA THR A 44 54.69 15.63 -15.86
C THR A 44 55.29 14.78 -16.99
N SER A 45 56.36 15.28 -17.63
CA SER A 45 56.90 14.74 -18.89
C SER A 45 58.14 13.82 -18.74
N ASP A 46 58.36 13.16 -17.61
CA ASP A 46 59.56 12.28 -17.48
C ASP A 46 59.29 10.86 -16.95
N ALA A 47 58.22 10.65 -16.18
CA ALA A 47 57.75 9.29 -15.84
C ALA A 47 56.90 8.67 -16.97
N GLY A 48 56.17 9.51 -17.72
CA GLY A 48 55.31 9.07 -18.81
C GLY A 48 56.05 8.51 -20.02
N GLN A 49 57.26 8.99 -20.32
CA GLN A 49 58.05 8.49 -21.45
C GLN A 49 58.64 7.11 -21.20
N ARG A 50 59.14 6.79 -19.99
CA ARG A 50 59.61 5.43 -19.69
C ARG A 50 58.47 4.41 -19.64
N VAL A 51 57.33 4.78 -19.06
CA VAL A 51 56.15 3.89 -19.00
C VAL A 51 55.51 3.73 -20.39
N GLN A 52 55.40 4.78 -21.20
CA GLN A 52 54.91 4.65 -22.59
C GLN A 52 55.87 3.89 -23.50
N VAL A 53 57.19 4.02 -23.30
CA VAL A 53 58.18 3.26 -24.09
C VAL A 53 58.21 1.79 -23.70
N GLU A 54 58.08 1.44 -22.41
CA GLU A 54 57.93 0.04 -21.98
C GLU A 54 56.61 -0.59 -22.46
N PHE A 55 55.51 0.17 -22.49
CA PHE A 55 54.25 -0.27 -23.11
C PHE A 55 54.38 -0.46 -24.63
N TYR A 56 55.06 0.44 -25.34
CA TYR A 56 55.30 0.32 -26.80
C TYR A 56 56.23 -0.84 -27.17
N VAL A 57 57.26 -1.11 -26.36
CA VAL A 57 58.18 -2.24 -26.57
C VAL A 57 57.51 -3.58 -26.27
N ASN A 58 56.62 -3.66 -25.27
CA ASN A 58 55.87 -4.88 -24.95
C ASN A 58 54.82 -5.25 -26.02
N GLU A 59 54.08 -4.28 -26.58
CA GLU A 59 53.02 -4.56 -27.57
C GLU A 59 53.56 -5.02 -28.95
N ASN A 60 54.79 -4.67 -29.30
CA ASN A 60 55.39 -5.03 -30.59
C ASN A 60 56.08 -6.39 -30.62
N THR A 61 56.13 -7.12 -29.50
CA THR A 61 56.68 -8.48 -29.51
C THR A 61 55.70 -9.46 -30.17
N PHE A 62 56.23 -10.41 -30.95
CA PHE A 62 55.43 -11.43 -31.63
C PHE A 62 54.55 -12.22 -30.64
N LYS A 63 55.10 -12.56 -29.46
CA LYS A 63 54.39 -13.25 -28.38
C LYS A 63 53.21 -12.42 -27.86
N GLU A 64 53.41 -11.13 -27.62
CA GLU A 64 52.35 -10.29 -27.06
C GLU A 64 51.28 -9.96 -28.10
N ARG A 65 51.62 -9.81 -29.39
CA ARG A 65 50.63 -9.70 -30.48
C ARG A 65 49.73 -10.93 -30.57
N LEU A 66 50.30 -12.13 -30.47
CA LEU A 66 49.50 -13.35 -30.42
C LEU A 66 48.69 -13.44 -29.13
N LYS A 67 49.26 -13.07 -27.99
CA LYS A 67 48.56 -13.05 -26.70
C LYS A 67 47.41 -12.04 -26.69
N LEU A 68 47.57 -10.90 -27.36
CA LEU A 68 46.52 -9.94 -27.63
C LEU A 68 45.42 -10.58 -28.48
N PHE A 69 45.78 -11.27 -29.57
CA PHE A 69 44.81 -11.91 -30.45
C PHE A 69 44.04 -13.08 -29.82
N PHE A 70 44.71 -13.94 -29.04
CA PHE A 70 44.14 -15.16 -28.46
C PHE A 70 43.51 -14.97 -27.07
N ILE A 71 44.04 -14.07 -26.23
CA ILE A 71 43.67 -13.98 -24.80
C ILE A 71 43.15 -12.60 -24.42
N LYS A 72 43.88 -11.52 -24.73
CA LYS A 72 43.52 -10.19 -24.21
C LYS A 72 42.39 -9.51 -24.98
N ASN A 73 42.32 -9.69 -26.31
CA ASN A 73 41.31 -9.06 -27.15
C ASN A 73 40.00 -9.84 -27.09
N GLN A 74 38.98 -9.23 -26.50
CA GLN A 74 37.69 -9.82 -26.22
C GLN A 74 36.96 -10.34 -27.47
N ARG A 75 36.89 -9.57 -28.56
CA ARG A 75 36.17 -9.97 -29.78
C ARG A 75 36.91 -11.08 -30.54
N SER A 76 38.23 -11.04 -30.52
CA SER A 76 39.08 -12.03 -31.18
C SER A 76 39.11 -13.34 -30.41
N SER A 77 39.34 -13.29 -29.09
CA SER A 77 39.28 -14.45 -28.18
C SER A 77 37.94 -15.18 -28.30
N LEU A 78 36.82 -14.45 -28.29
CA LEU A 78 35.49 -15.06 -28.42
C LEU A 78 35.33 -15.80 -29.75
N ARG A 79 35.77 -15.23 -30.88
CA ARG A 79 35.70 -15.89 -32.20
C ARG A 79 36.52 -17.17 -32.24
N ILE A 80 37.72 -17.16 -31.66
CA ILE A 80 38.60 -18.32 -31.60
C ILE A 80 37.97 -19.42 -30.75
N ARG A 81 37.41 -19.08 -29.59
CA ARG A 81 36.71 -20.04 -28.72
C ARG A 81 35.48 -20.63 -29.40
N VAL A 82 34.68 -19.83 -30.11
CA VAL A 82 33.53 -20.31 -30.91
C VAL A 82 34.01 -21.25 -32.02
N PHE A 83 35.09 -20.91 -32.70
CA PHE A 83 35.67 -21.73 -33.75
C PHE A 83 36.15 -23.09 -33.20
N ASN A 84 36.95 -23.09 -32.13
CA ASN A 84 37.42 -24.32 -31.48
C ASN A 84 36.23 -25.16 -30.96
N PHE A 85 35.24 -24.52 -30.34
CA PHE A 85 34.00 -25.19 -29.90
C PHE A 85 33.30 -25.91 -31.07
N SER A 86 33.17 -25.25 -32.23
CA SER A 86 32.56 -25.84 -33.41
C SER A 86 33.36 -27.03 -33.97
N LEU A 87 34.69 -26.98 -33.93
CA LEU A 87 35.56 -28.08 -34.34
C LEU A 87 35.42 -29.30 -33.42
N LYS A 88 35.35 -29.07 -32.10
CA LYS A 88 35.15 -30.16 -31.13
C LYS A 88 33.79 -30.83 -31.31
N LEU A 89 32.72 -30.06 -31.47
CA LEU A 89 31.39 -30.62 -31.79
C LEU A 89 31.38 -31.36 -33.13
N LEU A 90 32.03 -30.82 -34.16
CA LEU A 90 32.16 -31.48 -35.47
C LEU A 90 32.83 -32.85 -35.35
N SER A 91 33.87 -32.98 -34.53
CA SER A 91 34.53 -34.26 -34.29
C SER A 91 33.62 -35.30 -33.61
N CYS A 92 32.78 -34.88 -32.66
CA CYS A 92 31.77 -35.72 -32.02
C CYS A 92 30.66 -36.11 -33.01
N PHE A 93 30.22 -35.18 -33.87
CA PHE A 93 29.24 -35.45 -34.91
C PHE A 93 29.76 -36.48 -35.93
N LEU A 94 31.01 -36.33 -36.39
CA LEU A 94 31.66 -37.31 -37.27
C LEU A 94 31.77 -38.69 -36.63
N TYR A 95 31.90 -38.77 -35.30
CA TYR A 95 31.84 -40.04 -34.58
C TYR A 95 30.46 -40.69 -34.68
N ILE A 96 29.38 -39.92 -34.51
CA ILE A 96 28.00 -40.42 -34.67
C ILE A 96 27.78 -40.92 -36.10
N VAL A 97 28.16 -40.13 -37.10
CA VAL A 97 28.06 -40.49 -38.52
C VAL A 97 28.83 -41.77 -38.81
N ARG A 98 30.05 -41.91 -38.27
CA ARG A 98 30.83 -43.14 -38.38
C ARG A 98 30.05 -44.33 -37.81
N VAL A 99 29.53 -44.22 -36.57
CA VAL A 99 28.82 -45.34 -35.92
C VAL A 99 27.56 -45.76 -36.70
N LEU A 100 26.86 -44.81 -37.34
CA LEU A 100 25.66 -45.11 -38.13
C LEU A 100 25.96 -45.75 -39.49
N LEU A 101 27.14 -45.49 -40.07
CA LEU A 101 27.59 -46.05 -41.35
C LEU A 101 28.29 -47.41 -41.21
N ASP A 102 28.59 -47.81 -39.98
CA ASP A 102 29.40 -48.97 -39.63
C ASP A 102 28.48 -50.20 -39.44
N ASP A 103 28.15 -50.89 -40.54
CA ASP A 103 27.36 -52.13 -40.55
C ASP A 103 28.27 -53.36 -40.61
N LEU A 104 28.37 -54.12 -39.50
CA LEU A 104 29.14 -55.36 -39.36
C LEU A 104 28.56 -56.58 -40.14
N ARG A 105 27.71 -56.36 -41.15
CA ARG A 105 26.96 -57.43 -41.85
C ARG A 105 27.58 -57.90 -43.18
N GLN A 106 28.76 -57.42 -43.56
CA GLN A 106 29.45 -57.86 -44.77
C GLN A 106 30.67 -58.73 -44.45
N ASP A 107 30.43 -59.96 -43.98
CA ASP A 107 31.41 -61.05 -44.05
C ASP A 107 30.68 -62.41 -44.13
N GLU A 108 29.86 -62.58 -45.18
CA GLU A 108 29.50 -63.91 -45.69
C GLU A 108 30.33 -64.20 -46.96
N CYS A 109 31.61 -64.50 -46.80
CA CYS A 109 32.39 -65.13 -47.88
C CYS A 109 33.59 -65.94 -47.36
N CYS A 110 33.37 -67.03 -46.63
CA CYS A 110 34.24 -68.21 -46.59
C CYS A 110 33.52 -69.41 -45.92
N PRO A 111 33.67 -70.65 -46.40
CA PRO A 111 32.84 -71.77 -45.96
C PRO A 111 33.28 -72.33 -44.61
N LYS A 112 32.28 -72.76 -43.82
CA LYS A 112 32.42 -73.43 -42.52
C LYS A 112 33.25 -74.71 -42.64
N GLN A 113 34.30 -74.84 -41.81
CA GLN A 113 34.81 -76.15 -41.39
C GLN A 113 34.49 -76.37 -39.91
N ASN A 114 33.75 -77.45 -39.66
CA ASN A 114 33.34 -77.92 -38.35
C ASN A 114 34.53 -78.48 -37.58
N VAL A 115 34.80 -77.93 -36.39
CA VAL A 115 35.47 -78.66 -35.30
C VAL A 115 34.76 -78.31 -33.98
N THR A 116 34.12 -79.31 -33.40
CA THR A 116 33.54 -79.29 -32.05
C THR A 116 34.63 -79.49 -31.00
N VAL A 117 34.97 -78.47 -30.20
CA VAL A 117 35.60 -78.61 -28.86
C VAL A 117 35.22 -77.39 -28.03
N HIS A 118 34.79 -77.62 -26.78
CA HIS A 118 34.56 -76.61 -25.74
C HIS A 118 35.62 -75.49 -25.75
N LYS A 119 35.19 -74.24 -25.93
CA LYS A 119 36.01 -73.06 -25.64
C LYS A 119 35.12 -71.98 -25.03
N HIS A 120 35.63 -71.36 -23.97
CA HIS A 120 35.16 -70.07 -23.46
C HIS A 120 34.77 -69.15 -24.63
N GLN A 121 33.68 -68.38 -24.51
CA GLN A 121 33.41 -67.27 -25.44
C GLN A 121 34.62 -66.34 -25.44
N GLU A 122 35.53 -66.53 -26.39
CA GLU A 122 36.71 -65.69 -26.57
C GLU A 122 36.21 -64.33 -27.08
N ILE A 123 36.50 -63.27 -26.31
CA ILE A 123 36.12 -61.89 -26.63
C ILE A 123 36.80 -61.49 -27.94
N ARG A 124 36.01 -60.97 -28.90
CA ARG A 124 36.49 -60.43 -30.18
C ARG A 124 37.21 -59.07 -30.00
N TRP A 125 38.47 -59.11 -29.56
CA TRP A 125 39.31 -57.92 -29.39
C TRP A 125 39.64 -57.20 -30.71
N ASP A 126 39.56 -57.92 -31.83
CA ASP A 126 39.67 -57.40 -33.19
C ASP A 126 38.63 -56.31 -33.45
N ALA A 127 37.37 -56.53 -33.06
CA ALA A 127 36.27 -55.59 -33.28
C ALA A 127 36.35 -54.31 -32.41
N ILE A 128 37.13 -54.33 -31.32
CA ILE A 128 37.37 -53.18 -30.44
C ILE A 128 38.53 -52.33 -30.98
N LEU A 129 39.66 -52.98 -31.32
CA LEU A 129 40.87 -52.26 -31.73
C LEU A 129 40.84 -51.82 -33.20
N TRP A 130 40.28 -52.65 -34.09
CA TRP A 130 40.23 -52.42 -35.53
C TRP A 130 38.80 -52.02 -35.93
N VAL A 131 38.67 -50.79 -36.41
CA VAL A 131 37.40 -50.18 -36.84
C VAL A 131 37.58 -49.69 -38.25
N GLU A 132 36.80 -50.24 -39.18
CA GLU A 132 36.79 -49.80 -40.57
C GLU A 132 36.18 -48.40 -40.66
N ARG A 133 37.01 -47.43 -41.06
CA ARG A 133 36.58 -46.03 -41.22
C ARG A 133 36.62 -45.65 -42.68
N ALA A 134 35.55 -45.03 -43.15
CA ALA A 134 35.54 -44.39 -44.46
C ALA A 134 36.68 -43.36 -44.54
N THR A 135 37.49 -43.43 -45.60
CA THR A 135 38.59 -42.51 -45.87
C THR A 135 38.22 -41.02 -45.78
N PRO A 136 37.05 -40.53 -46.26
CA PRO A 136 36.69 -39.11 -46.11
C PRO A 136 36.48 -38.70 -44.64
N LEU A 137 35.90 -39.57 -43.80
CA LEU A 137 35.69 -39.27 -42.38
C LEU A 137 37.04 -39.17 -41.65
N TRP A 138 37.97 -40.07 -41.97
CA TRP A 138 39.32 -40.04 -41.42
C TRP A 138 40.07 -38.76 -41.83
N VAL A 139 40.03 -38.36 -43.11
CA VAL A 139 40.70 -37.13 -43.58
C VAL A 139 40.19 -35.90 -42.83
N ILE A 140 38.87 -35.75 -42.69
CA ILE A 140 38.28 -34.60 -41.98
C ILE A 140 38.69 -34.62 -40.50
N GLN A 141 38.68 -35.78 -39.84
CA GLN A 141 39.08 -35.91 -38.43
C GLN A 141 40.57 -35.58 -38.23
N VAL A 142 41.44 -35.98 -39.15
CA VAL A 142 42.87 -35.65 -39.10
C VAL A 142 43.10 -34.15 -39.26
N ILE A 143 42.38 -33.48 -40.16
CA ILE A 143 42.45 -32.01 -40.31
C ILE A 143 42.03 -31.32 -39.00
N VAL A 144 40.91 -31.74 -38.41
CA VAL A 144 40.42 -31.20 -37.13
C VAL A 144 41.42 -31.44 -35.99
N ALA A 145 42.02 -32.64 -35.93
CA ALA A 145 43.04 -32.98 -34.93
C ALA A 145 44.31 -32.14 -35.10
N ALA A 146 44.78 -31.92 -36.32
CA ALA A 146 45.95 -31.08 -36.59
C ALA A 146 45.72 -29.62 -36.18
N ILE A 147 44.55 -29.05 -36.49
CA ILE A 147 44.19 -27.69 -36.09
C ILE A 147 44.15 -27.56 -34.57
N SER A 148 43.43 -28.45 -33.88
CA SER A 148 43.28 -28.38 -32.42
C SER A 148 44.58 -28.66 -31.66
N PHE A 149 45.43 -29.55 -32.16
CA PHE A 149 46.79 -29.74 -31.65
C PHE A 149 47.64 -28.47 -31.81
N SER A 150 47.61 -27.83 -32.97
CA SER A 150 48.36 -26.58 -33.20
C SER A 150 47.89 -25.44 -32.28
N GLU A 151 46.58 -25.35 -32.02
CA GLU A 151 46.01 -24.34 -31.14
C GLU A 151 46.43 -24.55 -29.68
N THR A 152 46.44 -25.79 -29.19
CA THR A 152 46.85 -26.09 -27.81
C THR A 152 48.34 -25.85 -27.58
N MET A 153 49.19 -26.19 -28.54
CA MET A 153 50.62 -25.83 -28.50
C MET A 153 50.82 -24.31 -28.44
N LEU A 154 50.01 -23.57 -29.21
CA LEU A 154 50.05 -22.11 -29.21
C LEU A 154 49.60 -21.52 -27.87
N LEU A 155 48.51 -22.02 -27.29
CA LEU A 155 48.03 -21.57 -25.99
C LEU A 155 49.02 -21.84 -24.86
N ILE A 156 49.75 -22.96 -24.88
CA ILE A 156 50.85 -23.26 -23.94
C ILE A 156 51.94 -22.20 -24.05
N TYR A 157 52.40 -21.90 -25.27
CA TYR A 157 53.41 -20.87 -25.50
C TYR A 157 52.99 -19.48 -24.99
N LEU A 158 51.72 -19.11 -25.21
CA LEU A 158 51.18 -17.80 -24.81
C LEU A 158 50.89 -17.68 -23.31
N SER A 159 50.50 -18.79 -22.67
CA SER A 159 50.16 -18.84 -21.25
C SER A 159 51.33 -19.24 -20.35
N TYR A 160 52.51 -19.52 -20.91
CA TYR A 160 53.70 -19.90 -20.16
C TYR A 160 54.12 -18.82 -19.14
N LYS A 161 54.09 -19.19 -17.86
CA LYS A 161 54.48 -18.37 -16.69
C LYS A 161 55.63 -18.96 -15.86
N GLY A 162 56.34 -19.97 -16.38
CA GLY A 162 57.48 -20.61 -15.71
C GLY A 162 57.37 -22.13 -15.59
N ASN A 163 56.18 -22.66 -15.26
CA ASN A 163 55.95 -24.10 -15.06
C ASN A 163 55.20 -24.75 -16.23
N ILE A 164 55.89 -25.56 -17.03
CA ILE A 164 55.27 -26.34 -18.12
C ILE A 164 54.48 -27.54 -17.56
N TRP A 165 54.99 -28.16 -16.49
CA TRP A 165 54.34 -29.31 -15.85
C TRP A 165 52.92 -29.02 -15.37
N GLU A 166 52.66 -27.81 -14.87
CA GLU A 166 51.32 -27.40 -14.45
C GLU A 166 50.32 -27.40 -15.62
N GLN A 167 50.78 -27.06 -16.83
CA GLN A 167 49.93 -27.03 -18.02
C GLN A 167 49.73 -28.42 -18.61
N ILE A 168 50.76 -29.26 -18.60
CA ILE A 168 50.72 -30.63 -19.10
C ILE A 168 49.79 -31.51 -18.25
N PHE A 169 49.80 -31.35 -16.92
CA PHE A 169 48.95 -32.17 -16.03
C PHE A 169 47.48 -31.70 -15.95
N ARG A 170 47.07 -30.69 -16.71
CA ARG A 170 45.65 -30.30 -16.79
C ARG A 170 44.85 -31.36 -17.56
N ILE A 171 43.67 -31.70 -17.04
CA ILE A 171 42.75 -32.68 -17.65
C ILE A 171 42.44 -32.32 -19.11
N SER A 172 42.26 -31.04 -19.43
CA SER A 172 42.02 -30.58 -20.80
C SER A 172 43.20 -30.88 -21.73
N PHE A 173 44.44 -30.73 -21.27
CA PHE A 173 45.61 -31.07 -22.08
C PHE A 173 45.73 -32.59 -22.27
N ILE A 174 45.51 -33.37 -21.21
CA ILE A 174 45.57 -34.84 -21.26
C ILE A 174 44.53 -35.38 -22.26
N LEU A 175 43.29 -34.92 -22.18
CA LEU A 175 42.21 -35.30 -23.10
C LEU A 175 42.53 -34.90 -24.54
N GLU A 176 43.12 -33.71 -24.74
CA GLU A 176 43.55 -33.25 -26.06
C GLU A 176 44.62 -34.16 -26.65
N MET A 177 45.63 -34.55 -25.86
CA MET A 177 46.70 -35.45 -26.31
C MET A 177 46.17 -36.85 -26.62
N ILE A 178 45.29 -37.40 -25.79
CA ILE A 178 44.66 -38.72 -26.01
C ILE A 178 43.88 -38.73 -27.34
N ASN A 179 43.23 -37.63 -27.70
CA ASN A 179 42.39 -37.59 -28.89
C ASN A 179 43.17 -37.21 -30.15
N THR A 180 44.08 -36.24 -30.10
CA THR A 180 44.72 -35.66 -31.31
C THR A 180 46.00 -36.39 -31.73
N VAL A 181 46.83 -36.83 -30.78
CA VAL A 181 48.14 -37.44 -31.08
C VAL A 181 47.99 -38.74 -31.87
N PRO A 182 47.04 -39.66 -31.55
CA PRO A 182 46.83 -40.85 -32.36
C PRO A 182 46.48 -40.53 -33.82
N PHE A 183 45.65 -39.51 -34.08
CA PHE A 183 45.32 -39.10 -35.46
C PHE A 183 46.56 -38.61 -36.22
N ILE A 184 47.45 -37.86 -35.56
CA ILE A 184 48.72 -37.42 -36.15
C ILE A 184 49.61 -38.63 -36.48
N ILE A 185 49.68 -39.62 -35.60
CA ILE A 185 50.44 -40.87 -35.83
C ILE A 185 49.90 -41.63 -37.05
N THR A 186 48.58 -41.65 -37.28
CA THR A 186 47.98 -42.33 -38.44
C THR A 186 48.37 -41.72 -39.81
N ILE A 187 48.91 -40.49 -39.84
CA ILE A 187 49.44 -39.88 -41.07
C ILE A 187 50.73 -40.60 -41.49
N PHE A 188 51.61 -40.87 -40.51
CA PHE A 188 52.91 -41.49 -40.75
C PHE A 188 52.84 -43.01 -40.91
N TRP A 189 51.80 -43.63 -40.34
CA TRP A 189 51.63 -45.09 -40.34
C TRP A 189 50.30 -45.49 -41.01
N PRO A 190 50.33 -45.88 -42.30
CA PRO A 190 49.14 -46.33 -43.04
C PRO A 190 48.33 -47.46 -42.38
N PRO A 191 48.91 -48.50 -41.74
CA PRO A 191 48.11 -49.58 -41.15
C PRO A 191 47.33 -49.14 -39.92
N LEU A 192 47.71 -48.02 -39.27
CA LEU A 192 47.04 -47.51 -38.08
C LEU A 192 45.77 -46.69 -38.40
N ARG A 193 45.40 -46.53 -39.68
CA ARG A 193 44.17 -45.84 -40.08
C ARG A 193 42.90 -46.52 -39.56
N ASN A 194 42.95 -47.83 -39.32
CA ASN A 194 41.82 -48.58 -38.78
C ASN A 194 41.86 -48.67 -37.25
N LEU A 195 42.87 -48.11 -36.58
CA LEU A 195 42.95 -48.11 -35.13
C LEU A 195 41.85 -47.23 -34.52
N PHE A 196 41.13 -47.76 -33.54
CA PHE A 196 40.15 -46.99 -32.78
C PHE A 196 40.79 -45.84 -32.00
N ILE A 197 40.18 -44.65 -32.07
CA ILE A 197 40.58 -43.46 -31.32
C ILE A 197 39.32 -42.95 -30.59
N PRO A 198 39.36 -42.73 -29.26
CA PRO A 198 38.21 -42.34 -28.46
C PRO A 198 37.83 -40.86 -28.62
N VAL A 199 37.61 -40.42 -29.86
CA VAL A 199 37.29 -39.03 -30.23
C VAL A 199 36.01 -38.51 -29.55
N PHE A 200 35.13 -39.38 -29.08
CA PHE A 200 33.93 -38.99 -28.33
C PHE A 200 34.28 -38.23 -27.03
N LEU A 201 35.49 -38.40 -26.47
CA LEU A 201 35.97 -37.63 -25.31
C LEU A 201 36.14 -36.12 -25.61
N ASN A 202 36.12 -35.70 -26.88
CA ASN A 202 36.12 -34.29 -27.27
C ASN A 202 34.89 -33.52 -26.76
N CYS A 203 33.83 -34.19 -26.31
CA CYS A 203 32.69 -33.51 -25.68
C CYS A 203 33.10 -32.76 -24.39
N TRP A 204 33.99 -33.33 -23.57
CA TRP A 204 34.49 -32.68 -22.36
C TRP A 204 35.37 -31.47 -22.68
N LEU A 205 36.13 -31.54 -23.78
CA LEU A 205 36.89 -30.40 -24.28
C LEU A 205 35.97 -29.29 -24.81
N ALA A 206 34.91 -29.65 -25.53
CA ALA A 206 33.89 -28.70 -25.96
C ALA A 206 33.24 -28.00 -24.75
N LYS A 207 32.96 -28.73 -23.67
CA LYS A 207 32.45 -28.18 -22.41
C LYS A 207 33.44 -27.20 -21.77
N CYS A 208 34.73 -27.53 -21.67
CA CYS A 208 35.75 -26.62 -21.16
C CYS A 208 35.91 -25.35 -22.02
N VAL A 209 35.81 -25.46 -23.35
CA VAL A 209 35.83 -24.30 -24.25
C VAL A 209 34.59 -23.44 -24.05
N LEU A 210 33.42 -24.04 -23.82
CA LEU A 210 32.16 -23.35 -23.55
C LEU A 210 32.21 -22.56 -22.23
N GLU A 211 32.72 -23.15 -21.15
CA GLU A 211 32.92 -22.46 -19.87
C GLU A 211 33.81 -21.22 -20.04
N ASN A 212 34.93 -21.39 -20.75
CA ASN A 212 35.81 -20.29 -21.07
C ASN A 212 35.11 -19.22 -21.92
N MET A 213 34.37 -19.61 -22.95
CA MET A 213 33.61 -18.69 -23.80
C MET A 213 32.60 -17.87 -22.99
N ILE A 214 31.90 -18.52 -22.07
CA ILE A 214 30.94 -17.91 -21.14
C ILE A 214 31.63 -16.90 -20.21
N ASN A 215 32.79 -17.25 -19.65
CA ASN A 215 33.54 -16.36 -18.76
C ASN A 215 34.01 -15.09 -19.48
N ASP A 216 34.44 -15.21 -20.75
CA ASP A 216 34.76 -14.07 -21.60
C ASP A 216 33.52 -13.23 -21.90
N LEU A 217 32.36 -13.87 -22.11
CA LEU A 217 31.08 -13.20 -22.33
C LEU A 217 30.61 -12.45 -21.06
N HIS A 218 30.85 -13.02 -19.87
CA HIS A 218 30.54 -12.38 -18.60
C HIS A 218 31.43 -11.16 -18.35
N ARG A 219 32.73 -11.25 -18.70
CA ARG A 219 33.64 -10.10 -18.67
C ARG A 219 33.24 -9.02 -19.70
N ALA A 220 32.70 -9.44 -20.84
CA ALA A 220 32.27 -8.59 -21.94
C ALA A 220 30.98 -7.82 -21.67
N ILE A 221 30.03 -8.48 -21.00
CA ILE A 221 28.66 -8.02 -20.81
C ILE A 221 28.44 -8.04 -19.30
N GLN A 222 28.54 -6.87 -18.65
CA GLN A 222 28.20 -6.65 -17.24
C GLN A 222 26.69 -6.85 -16.96
N ARG A 223 26.07 -7.91 -17.48
CA ARG A 223 24.69 -8.29 -17.18
C ARG A 223 24.73 -9.46 -16.22
N ILE A 224 24.48 -9.18 -14.95
CA ILE A 224 24.33 -10.18 -13.87
C ILE A 224 23.35 -11.29 -14.27
N GLN A 225 22.26 -10.95 -14.99
CA GLN A 225 21.26 -11.93 -15.41
C GLN A 225 21.78 -13.00 -16.38
N SER A 226 22.88 -12.72 -17.10
CA SER A 226 23.52 -13.73 -17.94
C SER A 226 24.27 -14.78 -17.13
N ALA A 227 24.74 -14.46 -15.92
CA ALA A 227 25.57 -15.37 -15.13
C ALA A 227 24.80 -16.65 -14.75
N MET A 228 23.59 -16.49 -14.17
CA MET A 228 22.74 -17.62 -13.78
C MET A 228 22.33 -18.48 -14.99
N PHE A 229 21.94 -17.84 -16.09
CA PHE A 229 21.58 -18.56 -17.32
C PHE A 229 22.76 -19.30 -17.93
N ASN A 230 23.93 -18.67 -17.93
CA ASN A 230 25.15 -19.28 -18.45
C ASN A 230 25.61 -20.45 -17.58
N GLN A 231 25.46 -20.36 -16.25
CA GLN A 231 25.74 -21.49 -15.34
C GLN A 231 24.78 -22.66 -15.58
N VAL A 232 23.49 -22.38 -15.77
CA VAL A 232 22.50 -23.40 -16.18
C VAL A 232 22.90 -24.09 -17.49
N ILE A 233 23.40 -23.36 -18.49
CA ILE A 233 23.89 -23.95 -19.75
C ILE A 233 25.07 -24.90 -19.49
N ILE A 234 26.02 -24.51 -18.63
CA ILE A 234 27.18 -25.36 -18.31
C ILE A 234 26.73 -26.68 -17.66
N LEU A 235 25.78 -26.62 -16.72
CA LEU A 235 25.21 -27.80 -16.05
C LEU A 235 24.42 -28.71 -17.01
N ILE A 236 23.69 -28.14 -17.97
CA ILE A 236 23.03 -28.94 -19.01
C ILE A 236 24.09 -29.62 -19.89
N CYS A 237 25.17 -28.92 -20.23
CA CYS A 237 26.27 -29.48 -21.03
C CYS A 237 27.03 -30.59 -20.29
N THR A 238 27.23 -30.53 -18.96
CA THR A 238 27.86 -31.63 -18.20
C THR A 238 27.00 -32.89 -18.23
N LEU A 239 25.68 -32.76 -18.02
CA LEU A 239 24.74 -33.87 -18.12
C LEU A 239 24.77 -34.53 -19.51
N LEU A 240 24.71 -33.72 -20.58
CA LEU A 240 24.78 -34.22 -21.95
C LEU A 240 26.13 -34.89 -22.27
N CYS A 241 27.25 -34.33 -21.81
CA CYS A 241 28.58 -34.94 -22.01
C CYS A 241 28.72 -36.28 -21.29
N LEU A 242 28.20 -36.39 -20.07
CA LEU A 242 28.22 -37.64 -19.30
C LEU A 242 27.40 -38.73 -20.00
N VAL A 243 26.19 -38.41 -20.44
CA VAL A 243 25.34 -39.34 -21.21
C VAL A 243 25.99 -39.72 -22.54
N PHE A 244 26.56 -38.76 -23.26
CA PHE A 244 27.23 -39.01 -24.53
C PHE A 244 28.44 -39.94 -24.40
N THR A 245 29.30 -39.72 -23.39
CA THR A 245 30.46 -40.60 -23.14
C THR A 245 30.06 -42.00 -22.70
N GLY A 246 29.04 -42.14 -21.85
CA GLY A 246 28.48 -43.45 -21.48
C GLY A 246 27.94 -44.19 -22.71
N MET A 247 27.11 -43.51 -23.51
CA MET A 247 26.52 -44.07 -24.72
C MET A 247 27.61 -44.55 -25.70
N CYS A 248 28.59 -43.70 -26.02
CA CYS A 248 29.64 -44.04 -26.96
C CYS A 248 30.58 -45.13 -26.44
N GLY A 249 30.89 -45.12 -25.13
CA GLY A 249 31.76 -46.12 -24.50
C GLY A 249 31.14 -47.51 -24.48
N ILE A 250 29.87 -47.62 -24.06
CA ILE A 250 29.15 -48.89 -24.01
C ILE A 250 28.89 -49.43 -25.42
N GLN A 251 28.45 -48.56 -26.34
CA GLN A 251 28.28 -48.93 -27.76
C GLN A 251 29.56 -49.52 -28.35
N HIS A 252 30.72 -48.94 -28.02
CA HIS A 252 32.00 -49.37 -28.57
C HIS A 252 32.47 -50.70 -27.99
N LEU A 253 32.36 -50.89 -26.67
CA LEU A 253 32.80 -52.13 -26.01
C LEU A 253 31.89 -53.32 -26.36
N GLU A 254 30.59 -53.11 -26.49
CA GLU A 254 29.62 -54.17 -26.83
C GLU A 254 29.73 -54.67 -28.29
N ARG A 255 30.56 -54.03 -29.13
CA ARG A 255 30.87 -54.55 -30.49
C ARG A 255 31.53 -55.93 -30.47
N ALA A 256 32.20 -56.30 -29.37
CA ALA A 256 32.85 -57.61 -29.22
C ALA A 256 31.88 -58.73 -28.78
N GLY A 257 30.63 -58.39 -28.46
CA GLY A 257 29.62 -59.28 -27.91
C GLY A 257 28.33 -59.14 -28.71
N ASP A 258 27.32 -58.50 -28.12
CA ASP A 258 26.04 -58.27 -28.78
C ASP A 258 26.03 -56.84 -29.38
N ASN A 259 26.08 -56.73 -30.71
CA ASN A 259 26.21 -55.46 -31.43
C ASN A 259 25.06 -54.49 -31.12
N LEU A 260 25.20 -53.67 -30.08
CA LEU A 260 24.22 -52.66 -29.69
C LEU A 260 24.26 -51.47 -30.65
N SER A 261 23.07 -51.06 -31.11
CA SER A 261 22.91 -49.80 -31.83
C SER A 261 23.12 -48.61 -30.89
N LEU A 262 23.56 -47.48 -31.44
CA LEU A 262 23.78 -46.24 -30.68
C LEU A 262 22.54 -45.85 -29.84
N PHE A 263 21.34 -46.03 -30.39
CA PHE A 263 20.09 -45.74 -29.69
C PHE A 263 19.81 -46.72 -28.53
N LYS A 264 20.08 -48.02 -28.70
CA LYS A 264 19.96 -49.00 -27.60
C LYS A 264 20.95 -48.70 -26.48
N SER A 265 22.18 -48.29 -26.81
CA SER A 265 23.18 -47.87 -25.82
C SER A 265 22.77 -46.58 -25.10
N PHE A 266 22.15 -45.62 -25.80
CA PHE A 266 21.60 -44.40 -25.19
C PHE A 266 20.48 -44.73 -24.19
N TYR A 267 19.53 -45.57 -24.61
CA TYR A 267 18.46 -46.07 -23.76
C TYR A 267 19.02 -46.78 -22.51
N PHE A 268 19.97 -47.70 -22.69
CA PHE A 268 20.63 -48.38 -21.58
C PHE A 268 21.32 -47.41 -20.61
N CYS A 269 22.04 -46.41 -21.11
CA CYS A 269 22.71 -45.40 -20.28
C CYS A 269 21.71 -44.61 -19.44
N ILE A 270 20.62 -44.14 -20.05
CA ILE A 270 19.58 -43.39 -19.34
C ILE A 270 18.90 -44.25 -18.28
N VAL A 271 18.52 -45.49 -18.60
CA VAL A 271 17.89 -46.44 -17.66
C VAL A 271 18.80 -46.78 -16.48
N THR A 272 20.10 -46.88 -16.75
CA THR A 272 21.11 -47.16 -15.72
C THR A 272 21.35 -45.93 -14.83
N PHE A 273 21.50 -44.75 -15.43
CA PHE A 273 21.72 -43.50 -14.70
C PHE A 273 20.49 -43.04 -13.90
N SER A 274 19.28 -43.35 -14.36
CA SER A 274 18.05 -43.13 -13.60
C SER A 274 17.84 -44.18 -12.51
N THR A 275 18.74 -45.17 -12.37
CA THR A 275 18.68 -46.27 -11.39
C THR A 275 17.44 -47.17 -11.54
N VAL A 276 16.77 -47.15 -12.70
CA VAL A 276 15.58 -47.98 -12.96
C VAL A 276 15.95 -49.44 -13.21
N GLY A 277 16.94 -49.70 -14.08
CA GLY A 277 17.51 -51.03 -14.28
C GLY A 277 16.52 -52.10 -14.77
N TYR A 278 15.85 -51.89 -15.90
CA TYR A 278 14.89 -52.86 -16.47
C TYR A 278 15.49 -54.24 -16.78
N GLY A 279 16.79 -54.30 -17.10
CA GLY A 279 17.50 -55.55 -17.41
C GLY A 279 17.19 -56.13 -18.80
N ASP A 280 16.54 -55.36 -19.67
CA ASP A 280 16.22 -55.69 -21.06
C ASP A 280 17.43 -55.57 -22.00
N VAL A 281 18.30 -54.60 -21.74
CA VAL A 281 19.64 -54.46 -22.35
C VAL A 281 20.67 -54.59 -21.23
N THR A 282 21.63 -55.52 -21.35
CA THR A 282 22.65 -55.75 -20.32
C THR A 282 24.03 -55.99 -20.95
N PRO A 283 25.12 -55.51 -20.32
CA PRO A 283 26.47 -55.74 -20.82
C PRO A 283 26.91 -57.18 -20.56
N GLN A 284 27.30 -57.90 -21.61
CA GLN A 284 27.68 -59.32 -21.51
C GLN A 284 29.20 -59.53 -21.40
N ILE A 285 30.00 -58.51 -21.72
CA ILE A 285 31.45 -58.63 -21.85
C ILE A 285 32.16 -58.06 -20.62
N TRP A 286 33.30 -58.65 -20.24
CA TRP A 286 34.11 -58.19 -19.10
C TRP A 286 34.48 -56.68 -19.13
N PRO A 287 34.99 -56.09 -20.24
CA PRO A 287 35.35 -54.68 -20.26
C PRO A 287 34.11 -53.75 -20.23
N SER A 288 32.98 -54.16 -20.83
CA SER A 288 31.74 -53.37 -20.78
C SER A 288 31.11 -53.42 -19.39
N GLN A 289 31.14 -54.55 -18.69
CA GLN A 289 30.73 -54.66 -17.29
C GLN A 289 31.54 -53.74 -16.38
N LEU A 290 32.88 -53.74 -16.53
CA LEU A 290 33.75 -52.84 -15.77
C LEU A 290 33.44 -51.36 -16.06
N LEU A 291 33.24 -50.99 -17.33
CA LEU A 291 32.87 -49.63 -17.70
C LEU A 291 31.53 -49.23 -17.07
N VAL A 292 30.54 -50.11 -17.06
CA VAL A 292 29.22 -49.84 -16.45
C VAL A 292 29.34 -49.62 -14.95
N VAL A 293 30.14 -50.42 -14.22
CA VAL A 293 30.41 -50.18 -12.79
C VAL A 293 31.03 -48.80 -12.56
N ILE A 294 32.04 -48.43 -13.33
CA ILE A 294 32.69 -47.11 -13.24
C ILE A 294 31.68 -45.99 -13.53
N MET A 295 30.89 -46.13 -14.61
CA MET A 295 29.91 -45.12 -15.00
C MET A 295 28.77 -44.99 -14.00
N ILE A 296 28.36 -46.06 -13.32
CA ILE A 296 27.40 -46.00 -12.21
C ILE A 296 27.99 -45.21 -11.05
N CYS A 297 29.23 -45.49 -10.63
CA CYS A 297 29.88 -44.73 -9.55
C CYS A 297 30.00 -43.23 -9.89
N VAL A 298 30.41 -42.90 -11.12
CA VAL A 298 30.50 -41.51 -11.58
C VAL A 298 29.13 -40.86 -11.64
N ALA A 299 28.13 -41.53 -12.20
CA ALA A 299 26.77 -41.01 -12.34
C ALA A 299 26.08 -40.78 -10.99
N LEU A 300 26.19 -41.71 -10.03
CA LEU A 300 25.60 -41.58 -8.70
C LEU A 300 26.18 -40.41 -7.89
N VAL A 301 27.44 -40.02 -8.14
CA VAL A 301 28.05 -38.86 -7.48
C VAL A 301 27.72 -37.56 -8.23
N VAL A 302 27.88 -37.55 -9.56
CA VAL A 302 27.79 -36.33 -10.36
C VAL A 302 26.34 -35.91 -10.61
N LEU A 303 25.45 -36.84 -10.99
CA LEU A 303 24.09 -36.46 -11.41
C LEU A 303 23.27 -35.79 -10.29
N PRO A 304 23.22 -36.31 -9.05
CA PRO A 304 22.43 -35.67 -7.99
C PRO A 304 22.89 -34.24 -7.71
N LEU A 305 24.21 -34.02 -7.59
CA LEU A 305 24.78 -32.70 -7.36
C LEU A 305 24.45 -31.72 -8.50
N GLN A 306 24.55 -32.18 -9.75
CA GLN A 306 24.24 -31.34 -10.92
C GLN A 306 22.75 -31.02 -11.03
N PHE A 307 21.85 -31.96 -10.69
CA PHE A 307 20.42 -31.72 -10.70
C PHE A 307 19.98 -30.78 -9.57
N GLU A 308 20.50 -30.94 -8.35
CA GLU A 308 20.20 -30.03 -7.24
C GLU A 308 20.67 -28.60 -7.54
N GLU A 309 21.88 -28.44 -8.06
CA GLU A 309 22.41 -27.13 -8.46
C GLU A 309 21.59 -26.52 -9.62
N LEU A 310 21.22 -27.33 -10.61
CA LEU A 310 20.38 -26.89 -11.74
C LEU A 310 19.00 -26.42 -11.27
N VAL A 311 18.35 -27.20 -10.40
CA VAL A 311 17.03 -26.86 -9.84
C VAL A 311 17.13 -25.62 -8.95
N TYR A 312 18.17 -25.51 -8.13
CA TYR A 312 18.42 -24.35 -7.29
C TYR A 312 18.55 -23.06 -8.13
N LEU A 313 19.44 -23.04 -9.13
CA LEU A 313 19.66 -21.88 -9.99
C LEU A 313 18.42 -21.54 -10.82
N TRP A 314 17.68 -22.55 -11.28
CA TRP A 314 16.42 -22.36 -12.00
C TRP A 314 15.35 -21.74 -11.10
N MET A 315 15.22 -22.24 -9.87
CA MET A 315 14.26 -21.74 -8.89
C MET A 315 14.61 -20.32 -8.44
N GLU A 316 15.88 -20.03 -8.18
CA GLU A 316 16.37 -18.70 -7.81
C GLU A 316 16.08 -17.68 -8.92
N ARG A 317 16.26 -18.06 -10.20
CA ARG A 317 15.88 -17.22 -11.33
C ARG A 317 14.38 -16.93 -11.37
N GLN A 318 13.54 -17.91 -11.06
CA GLN A 318 12.09 -17.69 -10.99
C GLN A 318 11.71 -16.76 -9.84
N LYS A 319 12.36 -16.90 -8.67
CA LYS A 319 12.14 -16.05 -7.49
C LYS A 319 12.59 -14.61 -7.72
N SER A 320 13.78 -14.42 -8.30
CA SER A 320 14.34 -13.11 -8.59
C SER A 320 13.54 -12.36 -9.65
N GLY A 321 12.77 -13.08 -10.47
CA GLY A 321 11.97 -12.54 -11.57
C GLY A 321 12.78 -12.43 -12.88
N GLY A 322 12.08 -12.35 -14.01
CA GLY A 322 12.68 -12.14 -15.33
C GLY A 322 13.02 -10.68 -15.63
N ASN A 323 13.30 -10.29 -16.87
CA ASN A 323 13.33 -8.87 -17.26
C ASN A 323 12.01 -8.44 -17.87
N TYR A 324 11.66 -7.17 -17.66
CA TYR A 324 10.66 -6.54 -18.51
C TYR A 324 11.26 -6.36 -19.92
N SER A 325 10.65 -7.01 -20.90
CA SER A 325 11.24 -7.09 -22.25
C SER A 325 11.13 -5.74 -22.96
N ARG A 326 12.17 -5.38 -23.73
CA ARG A 326 12.20 -4.12 -24.49
C ARG A 326 11.08 -4.03 -25.53
N HIS A 327 10.75 -5.16 -26.17
CA HIS A 327 9.66 -5.17 -27.14
C HIS A 327 8.33 -4.79 -26.49
N ARG A 328 8.07 -5.37 -25.30
CA ARG A 328 6.87 -5.06 -24.52
C ARG A 328 6.81 -3.60 -24.07
N ALA A 329 7.91 -3.08 -23.53
CA ALA A 329 8.00 -1.68 -23.08
C ALA A 329 7.74 -0.65 -24.19
N GLN A 330 8.02 -0.99 -25.44
CA GLN A 330 7.79 -0.09 -26.59
C GLN A 330 6.37 -0.19 -27.14
N THR A 331 5.70 -1.33 -26.98
CA THR A 331 4.36 -1.57 -27.53
C THR A 331 3.25 -1.30 -26.52
N GLU A 332 3.51 -1.61 -25.25
CA GLU A 332 2.55 -1.55 -24.16
C GLU A 332 3.02 -0.53 -23.13
N LYS A 333 2.05 0.11 -22.47
CA LYS A 333 2.32 1.09 -21.43
C LYS A 333 2.55 0.39 -20.10
N HIS A 334 3.59 0.78 -19.38
CA HIS A 334 3.86 0.25 -18.05
C HIS A 334 4.17 1.35 -17.05
N VAL A 335 3.89 1.01 -15.79
CA VAL A 335 4.15 1.80 -14.60
C VAL A 335 5.05 0.99 -13.68
N VAL A 336 5.99 1.66 -13.03
CA VAL A 336 6.92 1.03 -12.08
C VAL A 336 6.53 1.37 -10.64
N LEU A 337 6.37 0.36 -9.79
CA LEU A 337 6.11 0.49 -8.36
C LEU A 337 7.35 0.10 -7.56
N CYS A 338 8.00 1.07 -6.93
CA CYS A 338 9.18 0.90 -6.10
C CYS A 338 8.80 0.89 -4.61
N VAL A 339 9.10 -0.21 -3.92
CA VAL A 339 8.76 -0.40 -2.50
C VAL A 339 9.87 -1.16 -1.75
N SER A 340 10.01 -0.94 -0.44
CA SER A 340 11.00 -1.64 0.40
C SER A 340 10.58 -3.09 0.70
N SER A 341 9.34 -3.27 1.12
CA SER A 341 8.72 -4.55 1.43
C SER A 341 7.24 -4.48 1.08
N LEU A 342 6.72 -5.52 0.44
CA LEU A 342 5.40 -5.51 -0.15
C LEU A 342 4.45 -6.40 0.65
N LYS A 343 3.50 -5.78 1.37
CA LYS A 343 2.40 -6.46 2.06
C LYS A 343 1.19 -6.65 1.13
N ILE A 344 0.34 -7.63 1.43
CA ILE A 344 -0.89 -7.87 0.67
C ILE A 344 -1.78 -6.63 0.65
N ASP A 345 -2.00 -6.01 1.82
CA ASP A 345 -2.94 -4.89 1.94
C ASP A 345 -2.54 -3.73 1.02
N LEU A 346 -1.27 -3.34 1.07
CA LEU A 346 -0.74 -2.28 0.21
C LEU A 346 -0.88 -2.62 -1.28
N LEU A 347 -0.56 -3.87 -1.68
CA LEU A 347 -0.66 -4.30 -3.08
C LEU A 347 -2.11 -4.34 -3.55
N MET A 348 -3.01 -4.89 -2.75
CA MET A 348 -4.42 -5.01 -3.09
C MET A 348 -5.07 -3.65 -3.21
N ASP A 349 -4.80 -2.74 -2.27
CA ASP A 349 -5.32 -1.38 -2.30
C ASP A 349 -4.80 -0.63 -3.55
N PHE A 350 -3.51 -0.80 -3.89
CA PHE A 350 -2.93 -0.25 -5.11
C PHE A 350 -3.57 -0.82 -6.39
N LEU A 351 -3.62 -2.15 -6.53
CA LEU A 351 -4.13 -2.80 -7.75
C LEU A 351 -5.62 -2.53 -7.96
N ASN A 352 -6.41 -2.58 -6.90
CA ASN A 352 -7.84 -2.34 -6.97
C ASN A 352 -8.15 -0.89 -7.37
N GLU A 353 -7.44 0.08 -6.78
CA GLU A 353 -7.59 1.51 -7.12
C GLU A 353 -7.09 1.81 -8.55
N PHE A 354 -5.91 1.30 -8.90
CA PHE A 354 -5.31 1.53 -10.22
C PHE A 354 -6.15 0.95 -11.36
N TYR A 355 -6.64 -0.29 -11.23
CA TYR A 355 -7.44 -0.93 -12.28
C TYR A 355 -8.94 -0.63 -12.21
N ALA A 356 -9.42 0.15 -11.22
CA ALA A 356 -10.81 0.59 -11.17
C ALA A 356 -11.16 1.49 -12.37
N HIS A 357 -10.19 2.29 -12.83
CA HIS A 357 -10.37 3.19 -13.97
C HIS A 357 -10.34 2.44 -15.31
N PRO A 358 -11.30 2.68 -16.22
CA PRO A 358 -11.40 1.94 -17.48
C PRO A 358 -10.22 2.22 -18.42
N ARG A 359 -9.60 3.41 -18.35
CA ARG A 359 -8.44 3.77 -19.18
C ARG A 359 -7.15 3.06 -18.76
N LEU A 360 -7.11 2.51 -17.54
CA LEU A 360 -5.92 1.88 -16.97
C LEU A 360 -5.91 0.36 -17.12
N GLN A 361 -6.94 -0.24 -17.74
CA GLN A 361 -7.06 -1.70 -17.84
C GLN A 361 -5.99 -2.37 -18.71
N ASP A 362 -5.41 -1.60 -19.65
CA ASP A 362 -4.38 -2.07 -20.59
C ASP A 362 -2.94 -1.81 -20.09
N TYR A 363 -2.78 -1.23 -18.90
CA TYR A 363 -1.48 -0.93 -18.33
C TYR A 363 -0.87 -2.15 -17.64
N TYR A 364 0.46 -2.24 -17.68
CA TYR A 364 1.23 -3.20 -16.90
C TYR A 364 1.81 -2.54 -15.65
N VAL A 365 1.73 -3.24 -14.52
CA VAL A 365 2.34 -2.82 -13.26
C VAL A 365 3.60 -3.66 -13.03
N VAL A 366 4.76 -3.01 -13.05
CA VAL A 366 6.06 -3.63 -12.79
C VAL A 366 6.48 -3.27 -11.37
N ILE A 367 6.63 -4.27 -10.50
CA ILE A 367 7.02 -4.07 -9.10
C ILE A 367 8.53 -4.23 -9.00
N LEU A 368 9.23 -3.25 -8.41
CA LEU A 368 10.63 -3.32 -8.01
C LEU A 368 10.71 -3.33 -6.49
N CYS A 369 11.13 -4.46 -5.93
CA CYS A 369 11.27 -4.65 -4.49
C CYS A 369 12.55 -5.42 -4.17
N PRO A 370 13.39 -4.98 -3.21
CA PRO A 370 14.63 -5.68 -2.87
C PRO A 370 14.37 -7.01 -2.14
N THR A 371 13.25 -7.11 -1.44
CA THR A 371 12.83 -8.29 -0.68
C THR A 371 12.31 -9.38 -1.62
N GLU A 372 12.39 -10.65 -1.22
CA GLU A 372 11.76 -11.75 -1.96
C GLU A 372 10.23 -11.65 -1.92
N MET A 373 9.56 -12.36 -2.83
CA MET A 373 8.10 -12.40 -2.88
C MET A 373 7.54 -13.25 -1.74
N ASP A 374 6.74 -12.63 -0.87
CA ASP A 374 6.01 -13.33 0.18
C ASP A 374 5.04 -14.38 -0.38
N ILE A 375 4.84 -15.48 0.36
CA ILE A 375 3.95 -16.59 0.00
C ILE A 375 2.53 -16.07 -0.29
N GLN A 376 2.09 -15.09 0.48
CA GLN A 376 0.78 -14.48 0.35
C GLN A 376 0.64 -13.67 -0.94
N VAL A 377 1.59 -12.79 -1.22
CA VAL A 377 1.66 -11.98 -2.43
C VAL A 377 1.74 -12.89 -3.66
N ARG A 378 2.48 -14.00 -3.57
CA ARG A 378 2.56 -14.98 -4.65
C ARG A 378 1.19 -15.57 -5.01
N ARG A 379 0.34 -15.85 -4.03
CA ARG A 379 -1.04 -16.33 -4.28
C ARG A 379 -1.88 -15.27 -5.00
N VAL A 380 -1.73 -14.01 -4.61
CA VAL A 380 -2.39 -12.88 -5.27
C VAL A 380 -1.93 -12.81 -6.73
N LEU A 381 -0.62 -12.74 -6.99
CA LEU A 381 -0.09 -12.61 -8.35
C LEU A 381 -0.37 -13.83 -9.26
N GLN A 382 -0.77 -14.98 -8.70
CA GLN A 382 -1.20 -16.15 -9.48
C GLN A 382 -2.64 -16.04 -9.99
N ILE A 383 -3.46 -15.13 -9.46
CA ILE A 383 -4.85 -14.95 -9.90
C ILE A 383 -4.86 -14.51 -11.37
N PRO A 384 -5.71 -15.10 -12.24
CA PRO A 384 -5.70 -14.83 -13.68
C PRO A 384 -5.81 -13.36 -14.09
N LEU A 385 -6.51 -12.54 -13.27
CA LEU A 385 -6.66 -11.10 -13.48
C LEU A 385 -5.32 -10.36 -13.36
N TRP A 386 -4.49 -10.74 -12.39
CA TRP A 386 -3.24 -10.05 -12.07
C TRP A 386 -2.02 -10.71 -12.68
N SER A 387 -2.04 -12.02 -12.94
CA SER A 387 -0.90 -12.76 -13.50
C SER A 387 -0.49 -12.28 -14.89
N GLN A 388 -1.44 -11.74 -15.66
CA GLN A 388 -1.17 -11.13 -16.96
C GLN A 388 -0.66 -9.69 -16.84
N ARG A 389 -1.10 -8.94 -15.82
CA ARG A 389 -0.93 -7.49 -15.73
C ARG A 389 0.19 -7.04 -14.80
N VAL A 390 0.51 -7.85 -13.79
CA VAL A 390 1.45 -7.50 -12.73
C VAL A 390 2.70 -8.37 -12.84
N ILE A 391 3.86 -7.73 -12.88
CA ILE A 391 5.15 -8.39 -13.02
C ILE A 391 6.02 -8.00 -11.83
N TYR A 392 6.37 -8.98 -11.01
CA TYR A 392 7.27 -8.78 -9.88
C TYR A 392 8.73 -8.96 -10.29
N LEU A 393 9.55 -7.96 -10.02
CA LEU A 393 10.99 -7.96 -10.25
C LEU A 393 11.71 -7.72 -8.92
N GLN A 394 12.50 -8.69 -8.49
CA GLN A 394 13.35 -8.51 -7.30
C GLN A 394 14.52 -7.59 -7.66
N GLY A 395 14.64 -6.46 -6.98
CA GLY A 395 15.66 -5.44 -7.23
C GLY A 395 15.41 -4.14 -6.48
N SER A 396 16.45 -3.33 -6.32
CA SER A 396 16.35 -2.02 -5.65
C SER A 396 16.37 -0.90 -6.67
N ALA A 397 15.53 0.12 -6.48
CA ALA A 397 15.52 1.33 -7.31
C ALA A 397 16.83 2.13 -7.24
N LEU A 398 17.70 1.86 -6.26
CA LEU A 398 19.02 2.50 -6.12
C LEU A 398 20.05 1.96 -7.11
N LYS A 399 19.80 0.82 -7.76
CA LYS A 399 20.73 0.18 -8.70
C LYS A 399 20.24 0.38 -10.13
N ASP A 400 21.05 1.04 -10.95
CA ASP A 400 20.74 1.30 -12.37
C ASP A 400 20.45 0.02 -13.16
N GLN A 401 21.06 -1.11 -12.78
CA GLN A 401 20.82 -2.40 -13.43
C GLN A 401 19.38 -2.88 -13.24
N ASP A 402 18.80 -2.64 -12.07
CA ASP A 402 17.42 -3.02 -11.75
C ASP A 402 16.43 -2.07 -12.45
N LEU A 403 16.77 -0.78 -12.56
CA LEU A 403 16.02 0.21 -13.33
C LEU A 403 16.00 -0.13 -14.84
N MET A 404 17.15 -0.53 -15.39
CA MET A 404 17.28 -1.02 -16.77
C MET A 404 16.47 -2.29 -17.03
N ARG A 405 16.27 -3.11 -15.99
CA ARG A 405 15.50 -4.35 -16.02
C ARG A 405 13.99 -4.11 -15.95
N ALA A 406 13.56 -3.06 -15.25
CA ALA A 406 12.17 -2.56 -15.25
C ALA A 406 11.84 -1.67 -16.45
N LYS A 407 12.84 -1.20 -17.21
CA LYS A 407 12.67 -0.26 -18.33
C LYS A 407 12.04 1.05 -17.89
N MET A 408 12.63 1.65 -16.86
CA MET A 408 12.14 2.91 -16.30
C MET A 408 12.25 4.11 -17.26
N ASP A 409 13.15 4.02 -18.25
CA ASP A 409 13.31 4.98 -19.34
C ASP A 409 12.06 5.08 -20.24
N ASP A 410 11.40 3.95 -20.49
CA ASP A 410 10.18 3.85 -21.30
C ASP A 410 8.89 3.91 -20.42
N ALA A 411 9.01 3.99 -19.10
CA ALA A 411 7.86 3.94 -18.17
C ALA A 411 7.06 5.25 -18.15
N GLU A 412 5.72 5.15 -18.10
CA GLU A 412 4.85 6.35 -18.04
C GLU A 412 4.82 7.01 -16.66
N ALA A 413 5.08 6.25 -15.59
CA ALA A 413 5.15 6.77 -14.23
C ALA A 413 5.96 5.84 -13.31
N CYS A 414 6.56 6.44 -12.27
CA CYS A 414 7.19 5.72 -11.19
C CYS A 414 6.57 6.11 -9.83
N PHE A 415 6.04 5.11 -9.13
CA PHE A 415 5.54 5.23 -7.77
C PHE A 415 6.62 4.80 -6.78
N ILE A 416 6.90 5.64 -5.78
CA ILE A 416 7.81 5.35 -4.68
C ILE A 416 7.02 5.40 -3.37
N LEU A 417 6.86 4.24 -2.73
CA LEU A 417 6.15 4.11 -1.45
C LEU A 417 7.12 3.95 -0.29
N SER A 418 6.84 4.63 0.82
CA SER A 418 7.63 4.57 2.05
C SER A 418 7.19 3.40 2.93
N SER A 419 8.15 2.78 3.65
CA SER A 419 7.87 1.69 4.59
C SER A 419 7.35 2.23 5.92
N ARG A 420 6.07 1.97 6.24
CA ARG A 420 5.45 2.42 7.50
C ARG A 420 5.90 1.69 8.76
N ASN A 421 6.27 0.43 8.62
CA ASN A 421 6.52 -0.48 9.75
C ASN A 421 8.02 -0.60 10.08
N GLU A 422 8.84 0.29 9.53
CA GLU A 422 10.25 0.37 9.92
C GLU A 422 10.37 1.00 11.31
N VAL A 423 11.37 0.51 12.06
CA VAL A 423 11.65 0.96 13.44
C VAL A 423 12.02 2.45 13.48
N ASP A 424 12.70 2.94 12.44
CA ASP A 424 13.02 4.36 12.29
C ASP A 424 12.34 4.94 11.04
N ARG A 425 11.33 5.79 11.27
CA ARG A 425 10.58 6.48 10.20
C ARG A 425 11.47 7.44 9.42
N THR A 426 12.50 8.00 10.05
CA THR A 426 13.40 8.97 9.42
C THR A 426 14.33 8.27 8.43
N ALA A 427 14.87 7.11 8.80
CA ALA A 427 15.64 6.27 7.89
C ALA A 427 14.82 5.79 6.68
N ALA A 428 13.54 5.44 6.90
CA ALA A 428 12.61 5.07 5.82
C ALA A 428 12.45 6.20 4.79
N ASP A 429 12.21 7.43 5.26
CA ASP A 429 12.10 8.61 4.39
C ASP A 429 13.43 8.96 3.70
N HIS A 430 14.57 8.84 4.38
CA HIS A 430 15.87 9.03 3.72
C HIS A 430 16.06 8.02 2.58
N GLN A 431 15.59 6.78 2.74
CA GLN A 431 15.64 5.79 1.68
C GLN A 431 14.74 6.15 0.50
N THR A 432 13.54 6.70 0.73
CA THR A 432 12.65 7.15 -0.36
C THR A 432 13.22 8.36 -1.10
N ILE A 433 13.84 9.31 -0.40
CA ILE A 433 14.55 10.44 -1.01
C ILE A 433 15.66 9.94 -1.94
N LEU A 434 16.50 9.02 -1.48
CA LEU A 434 17.59 8.45 -2.28
C LEU A 434 17.07 7.69 -3.51
N ARG A 435 15.94 6.97 -3.38
CA ARG A 435 15.27 6.33 -4.53
C ARG A 435 14.76 7.37 -5.52
N ALA A 436 14.17 8.45 -5.04
CA ALA A 436 13.68 9.53 -5.89
C ALA A 436 14.81 10.17 -6.70
N TRP A 437 15.97 10.41 -6.09
CA TRP A 437 17.16 10.89 -6.81
C TRP A 437 17.68 9.88 -7.82
N ALA A 438 17.86 8.61 -7.43
CA ALA A 438 18.33 7.57 -8.34
C ALA A 438 17.43 7.42 -9.59
N VAL A 439 16.11 7.47 -9.40
CA VAL A 439 15.14 7.44 -10.50
C VAL A 439 15.23 8.70 -11.35
N LYS A 440 15.32 9.89 -10.74
CA LYS A 440 15.38 11.15 -11.49
C LYS A 440 16.68 11.30 -12.30
N ASP A 441 17.79 10.84 -11.74
CA ASP A 441 19.10 10.82 -12.39
C ASP A 441 19.12 9.85 -13.59
N PHE A 442 18.47 8.70 -13.45
CA PHE A 442 18.38 7.68 -14.50
C PHE A 442 17.36 8.01 -15.60
N ALA A 443 16.14 8.44 -15.22
CA ALA A 443 15.02 8.71 -16.11
C ALA A 443 14.36 10.08 -15.76
N PRO A 444 14.94 11.21 -16.21
CA PRO A 444 14.48 12.54 -15.81
C PRO A 444 13.08 12.91 -16.33
N ASN A 445 12.65 12.31 -17.44
CA ASN A 445 11.35 12.56 -18.08
C ASN A 445 10.19 11.79 -17.44
N CYS A 446 10.48 10.79 -16.60
CA CYS A 446 9.44 9.98 -15.96
C CYS A 446 8.82 10.79 -14.81
N PRO A 447 7.48 10.96 -14.76
CA PRO A 447 6.82 11.64 -13.66
C PRO A 447 6.90 10.80 -12.39
N LEU A 448 7.24 11.48 -11.28
CA LEU A 448 7.54 10.81 -10.02
C LEU A 448 6.43 11.05 -8.99
N TYR A 449 5.91 9.95 -8.47
CA TYR A 449 4.85 9.91 -7.45
C TYR A 449 5.44 9.39 -6.16
N VAL A 450 5.65 10.27 -5.18
CA VAL A 450 6.38 9.93 -3.96
C VAL A 450 5.52 10.08 -2.71
N GLN A 451 5.59 9.06 -1.87
CA GLN A 451 5.05 9.06 -0.52
C GLN A 451 6.15 9.28 0.52
N ILE A 452 5.91 10.17 1.46
CA ILE A 452 6.83 10.51 2.55
C ILE A 452 6.05 10.50 3.87
N LEU A 453 6.67 10.05 4.95
CA LEU A 453 6.05 9.98 6.27
C LEU A 453 6.06 11.38 6.93
N LYS A 454 7.26 11.94 7.17
CA LYS A 454 7.46 13.19 7.92
C LYS A 454 7.43 14.43 7.03
N PRO A 455 6.92 15.58 7.53
CA PRO A 455 6.83 16.81 6.76
C PRO A 455 8.18 17.48 6.48
N GLU A 456 9.18 17.31 7.35
CA GLU A 456 10.54 17.86 7.16
C GLU A 456 11.19 17.36 5.86
N ASN A 457 10.99 16.07 5.57
CA ASN A 457 11.59 15.38 4.45
C ASN A 457 10.95 15.75 3.10
N LYS A 458 9.75 16.36 3.12
CA LYS A 458 9.02 16.81 1.93
C LYS A 458 9.83 17.79 1.09
N PHE A 459 10.63 18.65 1.72
CA PHE A 459 11.43 19.64 1.01
C PHE A 459 12.44 18.99 0.05
N HIS A 460 13.07 17.90 0.48
CA HIS A 460 14.09 17.21 -0.32
C HIS A 460 13.54 16.57 -1.60
N VAL A 461 12.25 16.27 -1.65
CA VAL A 461 11.58 15.64 -2.81
C VAL A 461 10.59 16.61 -3.48
N LYS A 462 10.67 17.92 -3.20
CA LYS A 462 9.80 18.93 -3.82
C LYS A 462 9.98 19.04 -5.34
N PHE A 463 11.07 18.50 -5.89
CA PHE A 463 11.31 18.41 -7.33
C PHE A 463 10.46 17.33 -8.02
N ALA A 464 9.86 16.39 -7.27
CA ALA A 464 8.93 15.42 -7.79
C ALA A 464 7.60 16.08 -8.15
N ASP A 465 6.91 15.53 -9.16
CA ASP A 465 5.66 16.09 -9.68
C ASP A 465 4.53 16.02 -8.64
N HIS A 466 4.43 14.88 -7.94
CA HIS A 466 3.39 14.62 -6.96
C HIS A 466 3.97 14.04 -5.67
N VAL A 467 3.77 14.77 -4.56
CA VAL A 467 4.24 14.38 -3.23
C VAL A 467 3.09 14.35 -2.23
N VAL A 468 2.90 13.19 -1.59
CA VAL A 468 1.94 13.00 -0.50
C VAL A 468 2.72 12.79 0.79
N CYS A 469 2.56 13.72 1.74
CA CYS A 469 3.13 13.61 3.08
C CYS A 469 2.07 13.10 4.05
N GLU A 470 2.25 11.91 4.59
CA GLU A 470 1.25 11.24 5.43
C GLU A 470 0.89 12.06 6.66
N GLU A 471 1.87 12.58 7.40
CA GLU A 471 1.62 13.33 8.63
C GLU A 471 0.85 14.63 8.38
N GLU A 472 1.13 15.38 7.29
CA GLU A 472 0.38 16.60 6.95
C GLU A 472 -1.12 16.30 6.80
N PHE A 473 -1.45 15.31 5.97
CA PHE A 473 -2.83 14.92 5.72
C PHE A 473 -3.49 14.31 6.96
N LYS A 474 -2.78 13.45 7.68
CA LYS A 474 -3.25 12.80 8.91
C LYS A 474 -3.68 13.82 9.95
N TYR A 475 -2.79 14.74 10.32
CA TYR A 475 -3.06 15.71 11.38
C TYR A 475 -4.10 16.74 10.95
N ALA A 476 -4.15 17.12 9.67
CA ALA A 476 -5.20 18.00 9.16
C ALA A 476 -6.59 17.34 9.20
N MET A 477 -6.71 16.04 8.89
CA MET A 477 -7.97 15.31 9.00
C MET A 477 -8.44 15.21 10.46
N LEU A 478 -7.53 14.86 11.38
CA LEU A 478 -7.85 14.79 12.81
C LEU A 478 -8.27 16.16 13.36
N ALA A 479 -7.61 17.23 12.92
CA ALA A 479 -7.95 18.60 13.29
C ALA A 479 -9.35 18.98 12.80
N LEU A 480 -9.67 18.73 11.55
CA LEU A 480 -10.99 19.07 11.01
C LEU A 480 -12.09 18.21 11.61
N ASN A 481 -11.82 16.96 12.01
CA ASN A 481 -12.79 16.14 12.75
C ASN A 481 -13.27 16.80 14.05
N CYS A 482 -12.44 17.66 14.69
CA CYS A 482 -12.84 18.42 15.88
C CYS A 482 -13.81 19.57 15.59
N VAL A 483 -13.92 20.01 14.34
CA VAL A 483 -14.80 21.12 13.91
C VAL A 483 -15.99 20.59 13.12
N CYS A 484 -15.70 19.80 12.09
CA CYS A 484 -16.64 19.13 11.22
C CYS A 484 -16.56 17.62 11.52
N PRO A 485 -17.60 17.01 12.10
CA PRO A 485 -17.56 15.58 12.45
C PRO A 485 -17.27 14.75 11.20
N ALA A 486 -16.57 13.63 11.33
CA ALA A 486 -16.36 12.65 10.25
C ALA A 486 -15.81 13.19 8.91
N THR A 487 -15.04 14.28 8.94
CA THR A 487 -14.31 14.79 7.76
C THR A 487 -13.31 13.76 7.23
N SER A 488 -12.67 12.99 8.12
CA SER A 488 -11.79 11.88 7.74
C SER A 488 -12.50 10.85 6.84
N THR A 489 -13.73 10.49 7.18
CA THR A 489 -14.56 9.56 6.41
C THR A 489 -15.00 10.18 5.09
N LEU A 490 -15.41 11.46 5.10
CA LEU A 490 -15.77 12.21 3.89
C LEU A 490 -14.65 12.19 2.86
N ILE A 491 -13.42 12.54 3.25
CA ILE A 491 -12.29 12.58 2.31
C ILE A 491 -11.89 11.17 1.87
N THR A 492 -11.87 10.19 2.80
CA THR A 492 -11.54 8.79 2.46
C THR A 492 -12.48 8.25 1.38
N LEU A 493 -13.79 8.47 1.50
CA LEU A 493 -14.74 7.98 0.50
C LEU A 493 -14.59 8.69 -0.86
N LEU A 494 -14.16 9.95 -0.89
CA LEU A 494 -13.95 10.71 -2.15
C LEU A 494 -12.69 10.29 -2.91
N VAL A 495 -11.63 9.88 -2.19
CA VAL A 495 -10.36 9.46 -2.80
C VAL A 495 -10.39 8.01 -3.26
N HIS A 496 -11.18 7.16 -2.60
CA HIS A 496 -11.36 5.78 -3.02
C HIS A 496 -12.35 5.68 -4.18
N THR A 497 -11.94 5.05 -5.27
CA THR A 497 -12.84 4.78 -6.38
C THR A 497 -13.81 3.66 -6.02
N SER A 498 -15.12 3.94 -6.11
CA SER A 498 -16.16 2.91 -5.99
C SER A 498 -17.29 3.15 -7.00
N ARG A 499 -18.09 2.12 -7.29
CA ARG A 499 -19.13 2.17 -8.34
C ARG A 499 -20.53 2.52 -7.84
N GLY A 500 -20.69 2.75 -6.52
CA GLY A 500 -21.99 3.03 -5.89
C GLY A 500 -22.97 1.85 -5.87
N GLN A 501 -22.48 0.62 -6.04
CA GLN A 501 -23.28 -0.63 -5.97
C GLN A 501 -23.12 -1.38 -4.64
N GLU A 502 -22.31 -0.84 -3.73
CA GLU A 502 -21.99 -1.43 -2.44
C GLU A 502 -23.23 -1.39 -1.52
N GLY A 503 -23.48 -2.46 -0.78
CA GLY A 503 -24.55 -2.51 0.22
C GLY A 503 -25.97 -2.53 -0.34
N GLN A 504 -26.18 -2.61 -1.65
CA GLN A 504 -27.53 -2.61 -2.24
C GLN A 504 -28.37 -3.84 -1.86
N GLN A 505 -27.71 -4.95 -1.52
CA GLN A 505 -28.37 -6.19 -1.09
C GLN A 505 -28.76 -6.18 0.39
N SER A 506 -28.37 -5.17 1.15
CA SER A 506 -28.66 -5.14 2.58
C SER A 506 -30.12 -4.72 2.87
N PRO A 507 -30.71 -5.15 3.99
CA PRO A 507 -32.09 -4.82 4.33
C PRO A 507 -32.25 -3.35 4.78
N GLU A 508 -31.19 -2.71 5.26
CA GLU A 508 -31.26 -1.40 5.90
C GLU A 508 -31.18 -0.24 4.90
N GLN A 509 -32.04 0.77 5.09
CA GLN A 509 -32.12 1.92 4.18
C GLN A 509 -30.86 2.77 4.20
N TRP A 510 -30.28 3.00 5.39
CA TRP A 510 -29.08 3.82 5.52
C TRP A 510 -27.88 3.18 4.82
N GLN A 511 -27.71 1.85 4.93
CA GLN A 511 -26.61 1.13 4.29
C GLN A 511 -26.67 1.22 2.76
N ARG A 512 -27.87 1.08 2.17
CA ARG A 512 -28.05 1.23 0.71
C ARG A 512 -27.75 2.65 0.24
N MET A 513 -28.23 3.65 0.98
CA MET A 513 -28.00 5.05 0.62
C MET A 513 -26.53 5.43 0.81
N TYR A 514 -25.92 4.97 1.90
CA TYR A 514 -24.51 5.18 2.22
C TYR A 514 -23.60 4.52 1.18
N GLY A 515 -23.80 3.24 0.85
CA GLY A 515 -23.02 2.55 -0.18
C GLY A 515 -23.24 3.12 -1.58
N ARG A 516 -24.40 3.72 -1.87
CA ARG A 516 -24.60 4.49 -3.11
C ARG A 516 -23.83 5.81 -3.11
N CYS A 517 -23.87 6.56 -2.00
CA CYS A 517 -23.20 7.86 -1.87
C CYS A 517 -21.68 7.74 -1.72
N SER A 518 -21.17 6.60 -1.25
CA SER A 518 -19.77 6.21 -1.30
C SER A 518 -19.20 6.19 -2.72
N GLY A 519 -20.07 5.90 -3.71
CA GLY A 519 -19.73 5.95 -5.14
C GLY A 519 -19.31 7.33 -5.65
N ASN A 520 -19.52 8.40 -4.88
CA ASN A 520 -19.21 9.75 -5.32
C ASN A 520 -17.70 9.99 -5.38
N GLU A 521 -17.26 10.52 -6.51
CA GLU A 521 -15.86 10.81 -6.78
C GLU A 521 -15.73 12.23 -7.36
N VAL A 522 -14.55 12.84 -7.20
CA VAL A 522 -14.25 14.17 -7.75
C VAL A 522 -13.78 14.07 -9.20
N TYR A 523 -14.46 14.75 -10.11
CA TYR A 523 -14.12 14.84 -11.53
C TYR A 523 -13.85 16.29 -11.95
N HIS A 524 -13.20 16.45 -13.09
CA HIS A 524 -13.02 17.74 -13.75
C HIS A 524 -13.51 17.67 -15.20
N ILE A 525 -14.05 18.77 -15.71
CA ILE A 525 -14.37 18.94 -17.12
C ILE A 525 -14.31 20.42 -17.48
N ARG A 526 -13.99 20.74 -18.73
CA ARG A 526 -14.12 22.10 -19.26
C ARG A 526 -15.60 22.44 -19.46
N LEU A 527 -15.98 23.66 -19.14
CA LEU A 527 -17.38 24.07 -19.18
C LEU A 527 -17.97 23.96 -20.58
N GLY A 528 -17.26 24.44 -21.61
CA GLY A 528 -17.70 24.39 -23.01
C GLY A 528 -17.87 22.97 -23.56
N ASP A 529 -17.09 22.00 -23.04
CA ASP A 529 -17.17 20.60 -23.47
C ASP A 529 -18.27 19.82 -22.71
N SER A 530 -18.72 20.36 -21.57
CA SER A 530 -19.67 19.68 -20.70
C SER A 530 -21.11 19.80 -21.19
N LYS A 531 -21.87 18.71 -21.12
CA LYS A 531 -23.33 18.73 -21.34
C LYS A 531 -24.06 19.18 -20.07
N PHE A 532 -23.44 19.02 -18.90
CA PHE A 532 -23.98 19.51 -17.64
C PHE A 532 -23.98 21.04 -17.53
N PHE A 533 -22.88 21.70 -17.91
CA PHE A 533 -22.66 23.11 -17.56
C PHE A 533 -22.66 24.11 -18.73
N MET A 534 -22.71 23.63 -19.98
CA MET A 534 -22.73 24.51 -21.17
C MET A 534 -23.88 25.54 -21.16
N GLU A 535 -25.06 25.19 -20.62
CA GLU A 535 -26.19 26.13 -20.50
C GLU A 535 -25.93 27.29 -19.50
N TYR A 536 -24.85 27.22 -18.70
CA TYR A 536 -24.55 28.16 -17.63
C TYR A 536 -23.35 29.08 -17.93
N GLU A 537 -22.88 29.12 -19.17
CA GLU A 537 -21.90 30.13 -19.60
C GLU A 537 -22.45 31.55 -19.36
N GLY A 538 -21.62 32.44 -18.79
CA GLY A 538 -22.02 33.80 -18.45
C GLY A 538 -22.90 33.93 -17.19
N LYS A 539 -23.24 32.83 -16.51
CA LYS A 539 -23.89 32.86 -15.19
C LYS A 539 -22.86 32.75 -14.07
N SER A 540 -23.28 33.07 -12.84
CA SER A 540 -22.40 32.93 -11.66
C SER A 540 -22.17 31.46 -11.32
N PHE A 541 -21.03 31.18 -10.68
CA PHE A 541 -20.69 29.84 -10.20
C PHE A 541 -21.76 29.25 -9.26
N THR A 542 -22.25 30.07 -8.33
CA THR A 542 -23.32 29.69 -7.38
C THR A 542 -24.62 29.31 -8.09
N TYR A 543 -25.00 30.06 -9.13
CA TYR A 543 -26.18 29.77 -9.94
C TYR A 543 -26.04 28.41 -10.66
N ALA A 544 -24.89 28.19 -11.31
CA ALA A 544 -24.61 26.92 -11.98
C ALA A 544 -24.63 25.73 -11.01
N ALA A 545 -24.07 25.89 -9.80
CA ALA A 545 -24.02 24.85 -8.78
C ALA A 545 -25.41 24.38 -8.34
N PHE A 546 -26.32 25.31 -8.05
CA PHE A 546 -27.69 24.95 -7.65
C PHE A 546 -28.47 24.28 -8.78
N HIS A 547 -28.39 24.81 -9.99
CA HIS A 547 -29.13 24.25 -11.13
C HIS A 547 -28.58 22.88 -11.57
N ALA A 548 -27.27 22.67 -11.50
CA ALA A 548 -26.66 21.37 -11.76
C ALA A 548 -27.09 20.32 -10.73
N HIS A 549 -27.12 20.66 -9.44
CA HIS A 549 -27.57 19.74 -8.39
C HIS A 549 -29.06 19.41 -8.54
N LYS A 550 -29.89 20.42 -8.80
CA LYS A 550 -31.34 20.24 -8.96
C LYS A 550 -31.73 19.42 -10.20
N LYS A 551 -31.04 19.61 -11.33
CA LYS A 551 -31.36 18.95 -12.61
C LYS A 551 -30.71 17.58 -12.72
N TYR A 552 -29.42 17.47 -12.37
CA TYR A 552 -28.61 16.27 -12.61
C TYR A 552 -28.18 15.55 -11.33
N GLY A 553 -28.32 16.16 -10.15
CA GLY A 553 -27.77 15.62 -8.90
C GLY A 553 -26.25 15.78 -8.78
N VAL A 554 -25.65 16.70 -9.53
CA VAL A 554 -24.19 16.93 -9.58
C VAL A 554 -23.85 18.19 -8.81
N CYS A 555 -22.93 18.10 -7.84
CA CYS A 555 -22.49 19.24 -7.03
C CYS A 555 -21.14 19.79 -7.52
N LEU A 556 -21.05 21.12 -7.74
CA LEU A 556 -19.81 21.81 -8.09
C LEU A 556 -19.02 22.17 -6.81
N ILE A 557 -17.70 21.95 -6.81
CA ILE A 557 -16.82 22.24 -5.67
C ILE A 557 -15.97 23.50 -5.93
N GLY A 558 -15.47 23.65 -7.15
CA GLY A 558 -14.55 24.73 -7.48
C GLY A 558 -14.27 24.86 -8.97
N VAL A 559 -13.48 25.86 -9.32
CA VAL A 559 -13.14 26.20 -10.71
C VAL A 559 -11.64 26.47 -10.82
N LYS A 560 -11.06 26.11 -11.96
CA LYS A 560 -9.72 26.51 -12.38
C LYS A 560 -9.81 27.28 -13.70
N ARG A 561 -9.28 28.50 -13.70
CA ARG A 561 -9.15 29.33 -14.91
C ARG A 561 -7.96 28.88 -15.73
N GLU A 562 -7.93 29.24 -17.02
CA GLU A 562 -6.75 28.99 -17.86
C GLU A 562 -5.54 29.84 -17.45
N ASP A 563 -5.77 31.10 -17.06
CA ASP A 563 -4.70 32.04 -16.68
C ASP A 563 -4.04 31.68 -15.34
N ASN A 564 -4.82 31.14 -14.39
CA ASN A 564 -4.35 30.80 -13.05
C ASN A 564 -4.16 29.28 -12.92
N LYS A 565 -2.96 28.85 -12.54
CA LYS A 565 -2.70 27.43 -12.26
C LYS A 565 -3.40 26.93 -11.00
N SER A 566 -3.81 27.81 -10.09
CA SER A 566 -4.46 27.46 -8.81
C SER A 566 -5.93 27.09 -8.98
N ILE A 567 -6.39 26.17 -8.13
CA ILE A 567 -7.79 25.76 -8.03
C ILE A 567 -8.47 26.67 -7.00
N LEU A 568 -9.60 27.26 -7.37
CA LEU A 568 -10.41 28.08 -6.48
C LEU A 568 -11.60 27.27 -5.98
N LEU A 569 -11.60 26.93 -4.69
CA LEU A 569 -12.77 26.33 -4.04
C LEU A 569 -13.82 27.41 -3.80
N ASN A 570 -15.08 27.13 -4.17
CA ASN A 570 -16.23 28.03 -4.05
C ASN A 570 -15.89 29.54 -4.11
N PRO A 571 -15.61 30.10 -5.30
CA PRO A 571 -15.25 31.52 -5.44
C PRO A 571 -16.43 32.50 -5.23
N GLY A 572 -17.63 32.01 -4.89
CA GLY A 572 -18.81 32.82 -4.65
C GLY A 572 -19.48 33.38 -5.94
N PRO A 573 -20.39 34.37 -5.81
CA PRO A 573 -21.20 34.85 -6.93
C PRO A 573 -20.45 35.82 -7.85
N ARG A 574 -19.31 36.40 -7.40
CA ARG A 574 -18.48 37.32 -8.19
C ARG A 574 -17.80 36.62 -9.38
N HIS A 575 -17.62 35.31 -9.29
CA HIS A 575 -17.02 34.52 -10.35
C HIS A 575 -18.07 34.14 -11.39
N ILE A 576 -17.90 34.69 -12.60
CA ILE A 576 -18.69 34.36 -13.77
C ILE A 576 -18.00 33.22 -14.53
N MET A 577 -18.79 32.22 -14.92
CA MET A 577 -18.33 31.03 -15.61
C MET A 577 -17.98 31.33 -17.07
N ALA A 578 -16.78 30.96 -17.51
CA ALA A 578 -16.33 31.04 -18.91
C ALA A 578 -16.27 29.66 -19.58
N ALA A 579 -16.37 29.61 -20.91
CA ALA A 579 -16.32 28.35 -21.68
C ALA A 579 -15.02 27.55 -21.46
N SER A 580 -13.90 28.23 -21.26
CA SER A 580 -12.60 27.59 -21.07
C SER A 580 -12.32 27.15 -19.62
N ASP A 581 -13.18 27.53 -18.67
CA ASP A 581 -12.98 27.20 -17.26
C ASP A 581 -13.11 25.70 -17.01
N THR A 582 -12.20 25.16 -16.21
CA THR A 582 -12.26 23.77 -15.75
C THR A 582 -13.05 23.70 -14.45
N CYS A 583 -14.22 23.05 -14.51
CA CYS A 583 -15.13 22.87 -13.39
C CYS A 583 -14.83 21.57 -12.65
N PHE A 584 -14.67 21.64 -11.33
CA PHE A 584 -14.56 20.47 -10.45
C PHE A 584 -15.90 20.13 -9.84
N TYR A 585 -16.34 18.88 -9.97
CA TYR A 585 -17.64 18.44 -9.50
C TYR A 585 -17.60 17.05 -8.86
N ILE A 586 -18.57 16.75 -8.00
CA ILE A 586 -18.77 15.46 -7.36
C ILE A 586 -19.92 14.73 -8.07
N ASN A 587 -19.67 13.50 -8.49
CA ASN A 587 -20.70 12.61 -9.01
C ASN A 587 -20.31 11.14 -8.83
N ILE A 588 -21.27 10.23 -8.93
CA ILE A 588 -21.04 8.77 -8.86
C ILE A 588 -20.29 8.26 -10.10
N THR A 589 -20.54 8.88 -11.26
CA THR A 589 -19.89 8.48 -12.51
C THR A 589 -19.41 9.69 -13.29
N LYS A 590 -18.28 9.53 -13.98
CA LYS A 590 -17.77 10.54 -14.90
C LYS A 590 -18.81 10.84 -15.99
N GLU A 591 -18.93 12.10 -16.41
CA GLU A 591 -19.91 12.56 -17.40
C GLU A 591 -19.82 11.80 -18.73
N GLU A 592 -18.60 11.58 -19.22
CA GLU A 592 -18.33 10.83 -20.45
C GLU A 592 -18.92 9.41 -20.42
N ASN A 593 -18.97 8.81 -19.23
CA ASN A 593 -19.48 7.44 -19.02
C ASN A 593 -20.98 7.44 -18.66
N SER A 594 -21.55 8.57 -18.27
CA SER A 594 -22.90 8.68 -17.69
C SER A 594 -24.01 8.95 -18.71
N ALA A 595 -23.82 8.57 -19.97
CA ALA A 595 -24.81 8.71 -21.05
C ALA A 595 -26.21 8.13 -20.72
N PHE A 596 -26.33 7.31 -19.68
CA PHE A 596 -27.60 6.83 -19.15
C PHE A 596 -28.49 7.93 -18.54
N ILE A 597 -27.92 8.94 -17.85
CA ILE A 597 -28.68 10.01 -17.18
C ILE A 597 -29.47 10.80 -18.24
N PHE A 598 -28.78 11.18 -19.32
CA PHE A 598 -29.38 11.89 -20.44
C PHE A 598 -30.42 11.05 -21.20
N LYS A 599 -30.17 9.74 -21.41
CA LYS A 599 -31.15 8.85 -22.07
C LYS A 599 -32.43 8.66 -21.26
N GLN A 600 -32.34 8.65 -19.93
CA GLN A 600 -33.50 8.52 -19.06
C GLN A 600 -34.33 9.81 -19.04
N GLU A 601 -33.68 10.98 -19.04
CA GLU A 601 -34.34 12.28 -19.22
C GLU A 601 -34.97 12.42 -20.61
N GLU A 602 -34.30 12.00 -21.69
CA GLU A 602 -34.89 12.01 -23.03
C GLU A 602 -36.14 11.12 -23.11
N LYS A 603 -36.14 9.96 -22.43
CA LYS A 603 -37.33 9.10 -22.30
C LYS A 603 -38.43 9.76 -21.47
N GLN A 604 -38.11 10.54 -20.44
CA GLN A 604 -39.11 11.32 -19.69
C GLN A 604 -39.67 12.51 -20.51
N LYS A 605 -38.81 13.24 -21.24
CA LYS A 605 -39.24 14.32 -22.15
C LYS A 605 -40.07 13.79 -23.32
N ARG A 606 -39.77 12.60 -23.86
CA ARG A 606 -40.58 11.93 -24.89
C ARG A 606 -41.95 11.46 -24.39
N LYS A 607 -42.12 11.21 -23.08
CA LYS A 607 -43.45 10.91 -22.51
C LYS A 607 -44.38 12.14 -22.42
N GLY A 608 -43.88 13.36 -22.66
CA GLY A 608 -44.66 14.60 -22.66
C GLY A 608 -45.00 15.17 -24.05
N ARG A 609 -44.61 14.53 -25.15
CA ARG A 609 -44.97 14.94 -26.52
C ARG A 609 -45.41 13.71 -27.32
N GLY A 610 -46.72 13.46 -27.31
CA GLY A 610 -47.36 12.51 -28.21
C GLY A 610 -47.75 13.18 -29.53
N LEU A 611 -47.68 12.38 -30.60
CA LEU A 611 -48.27 12.57 -31.94
C LEU A 611 -47.40 13.32 -32.98
N TYR A 612 -46.54 12.57 -33.67
CA TYR A 612 -46.63 12.22 -35.11
C TYR A 612 -45.38 11.40 -35.46
N ASP A 613 -45.57 10.09 -35.66
CA ASP A 613 -44.53 9.17 -36.11
C ASP A 613 -44.62 9.05 -37.64
N GLY A 614 -43.51 9.26 -38.32
CA GLY A 614 -43.34 9.07 -39.76
C GLY A 614 -42.03 8.30 -39.98
N PRO A 615 -42.04 7.14 -40.64
CA PRO A 615 -40.88 6.27 -40.64
C PRO A 615 -39.90 6.71 -41.74
N SER A 616 -38.66 7.06 -41.39
CA SER A 616 -37.54 6.83 -42.30
C SER A 616 -36.16 7.03 -41.68
N ARG A 617 -35.33 6.00 -41.92
CA ARG A 617 -33.86 5.98 -42.08
C ARG A 617 -32.99 6.03 -40.80
N LEU A 618 -32.69 4.82 -40.35
CA LEU A 618 -31.39 4.44 -39.77
C LEU A 618 -30.27 4.65 -40.82
N PRO A 619 -29.07 5.08 -40.41
CA PRO A 619 -27.83 4.58 -40.96
C PRO A 619 -27.28 3.49 -40.02
N VAL A 620 -27.23 2.27 -40.57
CA VAL A 620 -26.54 1.12 -40.01
C VAL A 620 -25.04 1.38 -40.11
N HIS A 621 -24.35 1.53 -38.99
CA HIS A 621 -22.98 1.04 -38.72
C HIS A 621 -22.54 1.45 -37.31
N SER A 622 -22.64 0.54 -36.32
CA SER A 622 -21.68 0.36 -35.21
C SER A 622 -22.16 -0.64 -34.13
N ILE A 623 -22.88 -1.70 -34.50
CA ILE A 623 -23.27 -2.75 -33.54
C ILE A 623 -22.80 -4.10 -34.07
N ILE A 624 -21.48 -4.31 -34.14
CA ILE A 624 -20.86 -5.63 -34.35
C ILE A 624 -19.56 -5.75 -33.53
N ALA A 625 -19.55 -5.34 -32.26
CA ALA A 625 -18.38 -5.55 -31.39
C ALA A 625 -18.70 -6.06 -29.98
N SER A 626 -19.93 -6.52 -29.73
CA SER A 626 -20.30 -7.02 -28.39
C SER A 626 -21.24 -8.21 -28.47
N MET A 627 -20.79 -9.30 -29.10
CA MET A 627 -21.43 -10.61 -28.95
C MET A 627 -20.38 -11.72 -28.79
N GLY A 628 -20.53 -12.46 -27.69
CA GLY A 628 -19.77 -13.64 -27.27
C GLY A 628 -19.66 -13.63 -25.74
N THR A 629 -20.38 -14.42 -24.94
CA THR A 629 -21.07 -15.68 -25.21
C THR A 629 -22.17 -15.92 -24.14
N VAL A 630 -23.25 -16.57 -24.56
CA VAL A 630 -24.51 -16.96 -23.86
C VAL A 630 -24.27 -18.25 -23.04
N ALA A 631 -24.87 -18.55 -21.89
CA ALA A 631 -26.23 -19.09 -21.61
C ALA A 631 -26.28 -19.57 -20.12
N MET A 632 -27.38 -19.84 -19.38
CA MET A 632 -28.81 -20.08 -19.64
C MET A 632 -29.64 -19.86 -18.34
N ASP A 633 -30.86 -19.34 -18.54
CA ASP A 633 -32.17 -19.57 -17.86
C ASP A 633 -32.31 -19.93 -16.37
N LEU A 634 -33.18 -19.15 -15.69
CA LEU A 634 -34.44 -19.71 -15.17
C LEU A 634 -35.55 -18.65 -15.07
N GLN A 635 -36.72 -19.03 -15.58
CA GLN A 635 -37.97 -18.29 -15.70
C GLN A 635 -38.57 -17.90 -14.35
N ASN A 636 -39.30 -16.77 -14.30
CA ASN A 636 -40.55 -16.72 -13.53
C ASN A 636 -41.54 -15.71 -14.11
N THR A 637 -42.73 -16.25 -14.28
CA THR A 637 -43.95 -15.79 -14.93
C THR A 637 -44.66 -14.67 -14.17
N GLU A 638 -45.30 -13.80 -14.94
CA GLU A 638 -46.30 -12.83 -14.50
C GLU A 638 -47.47 -13.51 -13.76
N CYS A 639 -48.02 -12.83 -12.76
CA CYS A 639 -49.42 -13.00 -12.34
C CYS A 639 -49.95 -11.69 -11.75
N ARG A 640 -50.88 -11.06 -12.47
CA ARG A 640 -51.85 -10.09 -11.94
C ARG A 640 -53.06 -10.86 -11.39
N PRO A 641 -53.84 -10.23 -10.50
CA PRO A 641 -55.28 -10.28 -10.67
C PRO A 641 -55.94 -8.89 -10.75
N ILE A 642 -57.04 -8.92 -11.47
CA ILE A 642 -57.97 -7.85 -11.85
C ILE A 642 -59.06 -7.75 -10.78
N ASN A 643 -59.47 -6.53 -10.39
CA ASN A 643 -60.89 -6.17 -10.39
C ASN A 643 -61.12 -4.65 -10.30
N SER A 644 -62.15 -4.26 -11.04
CA SER A 644 -62.76 -2.97 -11.36
C SER A 644 -63.19 -2.13 -10.14
N SER A 645 -63.18 -0.80 -10.23
CA SER A 645 -64.34 -0.06 -10.76
C SER A 645 -64.04 1.42 -11.06
N LYS A 646 -64.66 1.89 -12.15
CA LYS A 646 -64.63 3.23 -12.73
C LYS A 646 -65.26 4.28 -11.82
N LEU A 647 -64.78 5.53 -11.93
CA LEU A 647 -65.64 6.72 -12.00
C LEU A 647 -64.88 7.83 -12.76
N ALA A 648 -65.49 8.29 -13.85
CA ALA A 648 -65.01 9.36 -14.72
C ALA A 648 -65.46 10.74 -14.21
N LEU A 649 -64.76 11.80 -14.61
CA LEU A 649 -65.23 13.19 -14.54
C LEU A 649 -65.00 13.88 -15.91
N PRO A 650 -65.87 14.82 -16.31
CA PRO A 650 -66.03 15.25 -17.70
C PRO A 650 -65.15 16.45 -18.07
N SER A 651 -64.93 16.61 -19.38
CA SER A 651 -64.48 17.84 -20.02
C SER A 651 -65.67 18.76 -20.31
N GLU A 652 -65.54 20.06 -20.05
CA GLU A 652 -66.16 21.08 -20.91
C GLU A 652 -65.49 22.45 -20.75
N ASN A 653 -65.51 23.20 -21.86
CA ASN A 653 -64.83 24.46 -22.13
C ASN A 653 -65.52 25.68 -21.47
N GLY A 654 -64.77 26.77 -21.26
CA GLY A 654 -65.34 28.13 -21.37
C GLY A 654 -64.90 29.18 -20.35
N THR A 655 -64.12 30.17 -20.84
CA THR A 655 -64.09 31.60 -20.46
C THR A 655 -63.49 32.05 -19.11
N GLY A 656 -62.43 32.88 -19.21
CA GLY A 656 -62.44 34.21 -18.58
C GLY A 656 -61.79 34.43 -17.19
N THR A 657 -60.49 34.78 -17.21
CA THR A 657 -59.82 35.84 -16.41
C THR A 657 -59.64 35.79 -14.87
N ARG A 658 -58.35 36.07 -14.49
CA ARG A 658 -57.79 36.69 -13.24
C ARG A 658 -57.58 35.75 -12.03
N ARG A 659 -56.41 35.61 -11.37
CA ARG A 659 -55.12 36.36 -11.27
C ARG A 659 -53.96 35.37 -10.94
N PRO A 660 -52.73 35.59 -11.42
CA PRO A 660 -51.52 34.96 -10.88
C PRO A 660 -50.90 35.87 -9.79
N SER A 661 -50.42 35.28 -8.68
CA SER A 661 -49.57 35.98 -7.71
C SER A 661 -48.24 35.26 -7.59
N ILE A 662 -47.17 36.06 -7.60
CA ILE A 662 -45.75 35.78 -7.35
C ILE A 662 -44.91 35.73 -8.64
N ALA A 663 -44.01 36.73 -8.69
CA ALA A 663 -43.29 37.27 -9.83
C ALA A 663 -41.97 36.54 -10.14
N PRO A 664 -41.43 36.69 -11.37
CA PRO A 664 -40.12 36.20 -11.75
C PRO A 664 -39.00 37.11 -11.20
N VAL A 665 -37.85 36.50 -10.92
CA VAL A 665 -36.60 37.18 -10.53
C VAL A 665 -36.11 38.01 -11.71
N LEU A 666 -36.00 39.32 -11.52
CA LEU A 666 -35.52 40.30 -12.51
C LEU A 666 -33.99 40.40 -12.46
N GLU A 667 -33.37 40.27 -13.63
CA GLU A 667 -31.99 40.71 -13.93
C GLU A 667 -31.98 42.24 -14.07
N ILE A 668 -30.97 42.92 -13.53
CA ILE A 668 -30.67 44.33 -13.85
C ILE A 668 -29.20 44.44 -14.20
N ALA A 669 -28.93 45.00 -15.38
CA ALA A 669 -27.69 45.63 -15.77
C ALA A 669 -27.96 47.11 -16.11
N ASP A 670 -27.05 47.96 -15.64
CA ASP A 670 -26.59 49.26 -16.14
C ASP A 670 -27.58 50.37 -16.52
N THR A 671 -27.65 51.41 -15.67
CA THR A 671 -27.58 52.81 -16.14
C THR A 671 -26.94 53.71 -15.08
N SER A 672 -25.92 54.45 -15.51
CA SER A 672 -25.25 55.56 -14.84
C SER A 672 -26.15 56.78 -14.63
N THR A 673 -25.80 57.57 -13.60
CA THR A 673 -26.24 58.96 -13.28
C THR A 673 -27.53 59.12 -12.46
N VAL A 674 -27.40 59.32 -11.14
CA VAL A 674 -27.80 60.53 -10.37
C VAL A 674 -27.09 60.46 -8.99
N LEU A 675 -26.52 61.59 -8.55
CA LEU A 675 -25.70 61.81 -7.34
C LEU A 675 -26.54 62.01 -6.04
N PRO A 676 -25.97 62.45 -4.90
CA PRO A 676 -25.59 61.60 -3.78
C PRO A 676 -26.41 61.92 -2.50
N CYS A 677 -26.69 60.93 -1.67
CA CYS A 677 -27.03 61.19 -0.26
C CYS A 677 -26.21 60.26 0.62
N ASP A 678 -25.26 60.88 1.33
CA ASP A 678 -24.62 60.35 2.52
C ASP A 678 -25.67 59.83 3.51
N LEU A 679 -25.43 58.64 4.07
CA LEU A 679 -25.44 58.38 5.52
C LEU A 679 -25.10 56.89 5.76
N LEU A 680 -23.86 56.70 6.21
CA LEU A 680 -23.37 55.70 7.19
C LEU A 680 -23.29 54.21 6.78
N SER A 681 -22.03 53.81 6.52
CA SER A 681 -21.35 52.62 7.04
C SER A 681 -22.16 51.64 7.91
N ASP A 682 -22.46 50.46 7.36
CA ASP A 682 -22.53 49.23 8.16
C ASP A 682 -21.09 48.75 8.39
N GLN A 683 -20.44 49.40 9.36
CA GLN A 683 -19.40 48.75 10.14
C GLN A 683 -20.05 47.58 10.87
N SER A 684 -19.43 46.42 10.73
CA SER A 684 -19.64 45.22 11.54
C SER A 684 -20.09 45.52 12.97
N GLU A 685 -21.32 45.10 13.30
CA GLU A 685 -21.75 44.97 14.69
C GLU A 685 -20.86 43.96 15.40
N ASP A 686 -19.94 44.46 16.23
CA ASP A 686 -19.44 43.78 17.43
C ASP A 686 -18.52 44.74 18.24
N GLU A 687 -18.93 45.99 18.49
CA GLU A 687 -18.47 46.76 19.66
C GLU A 687 -19.55 47.75 20.16
N LEU A 688 -19.78 47.76 21.48
CA LEU A 688 -20.60 48.66 22.33
C LEU A 688 -22.13 48.36 22.31
N THR A 689 -22.84 47.94 23.37
CA THR A 689 -22.79 48.09 24.85
C THR A 689 -23.68 46.97 25.48
N GLN A 690 -23.50 46.42 26.69
CA GLN A 690 -23.70 47.02 28.02
C GLN A 690 -22.99 46.20 29.14
N SER A 691 -22.51 46.99 30.10
CA SER A 691 -21.94 46.80 31.44
C SER A 691 -22.26 45.56 32.30
N ASP A 692 -21.22 45.24 33.09
CA ASP A 692 -21.17 44.55 34.39
C ASP A 692 -20.97 43.02 34.40
N ASP A 693 -19.70 42.61 34.30
CA ASP A 693 -19.09 41.70 35.28
C ASP A 693 -17.56 41.82 35.22
N GLU A 694 -16.94 42.09 36.36
CA GLU A 694 -15.51 42.30 36.49
C GLU A 694 -14.66 41.05 36.20
N SER A 695 -13.44 41.32 35.74
CA SER A 695 -12.20 40.50 35.73
C SER A 695 -11.76 39.86 34.40
N PHE A 696 -10.50 40.20 34.05
CA PHE A 696 -9.59 39.77 32.97
C PHE A 696 -9.51 40.64 31.69
N PRO A 697 -8.30 41.10 31.28
CA PRO A 697 -8.10 41.89 30.07
C PRO A 697 -8.39 41.04 28.83
N ILE A 698 -9.19 41.57 27.90
CA ILE A 698 -9.50 40.91 26.63
C ILE A 698 -8.19 40.82 25.83
N LEU A 699 -7.63 39.62 25.70
CA LEU A 699 -6.42 39.38 24.91
C LEU A 699 -6.76 39.58 23.43
N GLU A 700 -6.27 40.66 22.83
CA GLU A 700 -6.51 40.99 21.43
C GLU A 700 -5.75 40.02 20.51
N TYR A 701 -6.37 39.53 19.43
CA TYR A 701 -5.75 38.60 18.46
C TYR A 701 -5.44 39.29 17.13
N VAL A 702 -4.21 39.14 16.64
CA VAL A 702 -3.76 39.70 15.37
C VAL A 702 -3.78 38.63 14.28
N LYS A 703 -4.32 38.93 13.11
CA LYS A 703 -4.25 38.03 11.95
C LYS A 703 -2.87 38.16 11.31
N GLY A 704 -2.14 37.07 11.18
CA GLY A 704 -0.81 37.08 10.58
C GLY A 704 -0.32 35.68 10.23
N TYR A 705 0.82 35.62 9.56
CA TYR A 705 1.53 34.37 9.33
C TYR A 705 2.39 34.04 10.56
N PRO A 706 2.37 32.79 11.05
CA PRO A 706 3.23 32.40 12.15
C PRO A 706 4.69 32.62 11.76
N PRO A 707 5.50 33.30 12.60
CA PRO A 707 6.87 33.68 12.23
C PRO A 707 7.83 32.50 12.16
N ASN A 708 7.61 31.49 13.01
CA ASN A 708 8.48 30.31 13.10
C ASN A 708 7.74 29.08 12.56
N SER A 709 8.14 28.59 11.39
CA SER A 709 7.72 27.29 10.86
C SER A 709 8.68 26.20 11.37
N PRO A 710 8.18 25.09 11.94
CA PRO A 710 9.04 24.04 12.50
C PRO A 710 9.81 23.24 11.43
N TYR A 711 9.39 23.30 10.17
CA TYR A 711 10.05 22.62 9.06
C TYR A 711 10.03 23.46 7.77
N ILE A 712 10.98 23.18 6.88
CA ILE A 712 11.10 23.85 5.58
C ILE A 712 10.06 23.27 4.61
N GLY A 713 9.31 24.14 3.92
CA GLY A 713 8.27 23.73 2.98
C GLY A 713 6.86 23.63 3.55
N SER A 714 6.63 24.15 4.77
CA SER A 714 5.28 24.41 5.28
C SER A 714 4.56 25.47 4.43
N SER A 715 3.28 25.27 4.16
CA SER A 715 2.43 26.27 3.52
C SER A 715 2.08 27.38 4.54
N PRO A 716 2.38 28.66 4.24
CA PRO A 716 2.02 29.74 5.14
C PRO A 716 0.51 29.99 5.06
N THR A 717 -0.20 29.77 6.16
CA THR A 717 -1.62 30.09 6.31
C THR A 717 -1.77 31.29 7.24
N LEU A 718 -2.71 32.18 6.92
CA LEU A 718 -3.08 33.25 7.85
C LEU A 718 -3.79 32.63 9.06
N CYS A 719 -3.25 32.88 10.25
CA CYS A 719 -3.80 32.38 11.50
C CYS A 719 -4.09 33.54 12.46
N HIS A 720 -4.93 33.28 13.46
CA HIS A 720 -5.04 34.16 14.62
C HIS A 720 -3.81 33.95 15.50
N LEU A 721 -3.05 35.02 15.74
CA LEU A 721 -1.82 35.03 16.51
C LEU A 721 -1.93 35.94 17.72
N LEU A 722 -1.08 35.67 18.71
CA LEU A 722 -0.88 36.53 19.87
C LEU A 722 -0.05 37.78 19.49
N PRO A 723 -0.38 38.98 20.00
CA PRO A 723 0.38 40.20 19.74
C PRO A 723 1.83 40.10 20.25
N SER A 724 2.00 39.48 21.42
CA SER A 724 3.31 39.16 22.01
C SER A 724 3.47 37.65 22.15
N LYS A 725 4.65 37.14 21.78
CA LYS A 725 5.00 35.72 21.93
C LYS A 725 4.85 35.27 23.39
N ALA A 726 4.12 34.19 23.61
CA ALA A 726 3.97 33.62 24.96
C ALA A 726 5.28 32.99 25.45
N ALA A 727 5.59 33.16 26.73
CA ALA A 727 6.73 32.49 27.36
C ALA A 727 6.47 30.97 27.47
N PHE A 728 7.50 30.15 27.28
CA PHE A 728 7.37 28.68 27.31
C PHE A 728 6.74 28.14 28.60
N CYS A 729 6.98 28.80 29.74
CA CYS A 729 6.39 28.40 31.02
C CYS A 729 4.86 28.60 31.09
N CYS A 730 4.29 29.53 30.31
CA CYS A 730 2.84 29.75 30.26
C CYS A 730 2.08 28.71 29.44
N LEU A 731 2.79 27.95 28.58
CA LEU A 731 2.19 26.90 27.76
C LEU A 731 1.97 25.60 28.56
N ARG A 732 2.69 25.42 29.67
CA ARG A 732 2.59 24.22 30.52
C ARG A 732 1.47 24.38 31.55
N LEU A 733 0.55 23.42 31.63
CA LEU A 733 -0.54 23.42 32.62
C LEU A 733 -0.11 22.85 33.98
N ASP A 734 0.57 21.71 33.98
CA ASP A 734 0.96 20.93 35.19
C ASP A 734 1.72 21.73 36.26
N LYS A 735 2.39 22.84 35.90
CA LYS A 735 3.11 23.68 36.86
C LYS A 735 2.77 25.14 36.65
N GLY A 736 2.19 25.75 37.69
CA GLY A 736 2.03 27.20 37.74
C GLY A 736 3.38 27.91 37.59
N CYS A 737 3.40 28.99 36.80
CA CYS A 737 4.56 29.85 36.63
C CYS A 737 4.31 31.22 37.26
N LYS A 738 5.33 32.09 37.27
CA LYS A 738 5.19 33.46 37.81
C LYS A 738 4.19 34.32 37.03
N HIS A 739 3.88 33.97 35.78
CA HIS A 739 2.90 34.69 34.96
C HIS A 739 1.46 34.24 35.27
N ASN A 740 1.23 32.93 35.40
CA ASN A 740 -0.05 32.32 35.74
C ASN A 740 0.16 31.17 36.74
N SER A 741 -0.51 31.23 37.89
CA SER A 741 -0.40 30.25 38.97
C SER A 741 -1.37 29.07 38.87
N PHE A 742 -2.03 28.89 37.73
CA PHE A 742 -3.02 27.83 37.52
C PHE A 742 -2.32 26.50 37.21
N GLU A 743 -2.64 25.47 38.00
CA GLU A 743 -2.13 24.10 37.81
C GLU A 743 -3.08 23.22 36.98
N ASP A 744 -4.39 23.53 37.01
CA ASP A 744 -5.43 22.77 36.30
C ASP A 744 -6.01 23.55 35.14
N ALA A 745 -6.41 22.84 34.08
CA ALA A 745 -7.11 23.43 32.94
C ALA A 745 -8.43 24.10 33.35
N LYS A 746 -9.13 23.55 34.36
CA LYS A 746 -10.39 24.11 34.86
C LYS A 746 -10.21 25.47 35.53
N ALA A 747 -9.04 25.73 36.12
CA ALA A 747 -8.74 27.01 36.76
C ALA A 747 -8.60 28.17 35.75
N TYR A 748 -8.27 27.86 34.49
CA TYR A 748 -8.26 28.84 33.40
C TYR A 748 -9.66 29.30 32.97
N GLY A 749 -10.73 28.58 33.34
CA GLY A 749 -12.11 29.00 33.06
C GLY A 749 -12.43 29.13 31.57
N PHE A 750 -12.02 28.16 30.74
CA PHE A 750 -12.27 28.19 29.30
C PHE A 750 -13.75 28.33 28.96
N LYS A 751 -14.10 29.29 28.09
CA LYS A 751 -15.49 29.56 27.65
C LYS A 751 -16.04 28.47 26.73
N ASN A 752 -15.22 28.05 25.77
CA ASN A 752 -15.57 27.02 24.79
C ASN A 752 -15.09 25.65 25.27
N LYS A 753 -15.71 24.59 24.76
CA LYS A 753 -15.31 23.22 25.07
C LYS A 753 -13.89 22.93 24.59
N LEU A 754 -13.20 22.09 25.34
CA LEU A 754 -11.78 21.79 25.13
C LEU A 754 -11.56 20.70 24.07
N ILE A 755 -10.46 20.82 23.31
CA ILE A 755 -9.91 19.76 22.47
C ILE A 755 -8.66 19.20 23.17
N ILE A 756 -8.63 17.90 23.42
CA ILE A 756 -7.48 17.21 24.00
C ILE A 756 -6.86 16.31 22.93
N VAL A 757 -5.55 16.44 22.73
CA VAL A 757 -4.79 15.59 21.79
C VAL A 757 -3.77 14.79 22.58
N SER A 758 -3.78 13.47 22.45
CA SER A 758 -2.77 12.60 23.03
C SER A 758 -1.79 12.14 21.98
N ALA A 759 -0.48 12.31 22.24
CA ALA A 759 0.60 11.84 21.38
C ALA A 759 1.84 11.41 22.20
N GLU A 760 2.75 10.63 21.61
CA GLU A 760 3.97 10.18 22.29
C GLU A 760 5.03 11.30 22.38
N THR A 761 5.29 11.97 21.26
CA THR A 761 6.25 13.07 21.12
C THR A 761 5.58 14.27 20.45
N ALA A 762 6.11 15.46 20.72
CA ALA A 762 5.65 16.68 20.06
C ALA A 762 6.31 16.86 18.69
N GLY A 763 5.99 15.98 17.74
CA GLY A 763 6.53 16.04 16.39
C GLY A 763 6.00 17.22 15.57
N ASN A 764 6.71 17.57 14.49
CA ASN A 764 6.31 18.64 13.58
C ASN A 764 4.95 18.40 12.91
N GLY A 765 4.51 17.15 12.79
CA GLY A 765 3.17 16.84 12.31
C GLY A 765 2.05 17.50 13.15
N LEU A 766 2.22 17.63 14.47
CA LEU A 766 1.23 18.28 15.35
C LEU A 766 1.09 19.78 15.07
N TYR A 767 2.10 20.44 14.49
CA TYR A 767 1.95 21.81 14.02
C TYR A 767 0.86 21.91 12.95
N ASN A 768 0.80 20.93 12.03
CA ASN A 768 -0.22 20.83 10.99
C ASN A 768 -1.62 20.46 11.53
N PHE A 769 -1.72 20.02 12.78
CA PHE A 769 -3.01 19.88 13.47
C PHE A 769 -3.55 21.25 13.91
N ILE A 770 -2.68 22.12 14.40
CA ILE A 770 -3.06 23.40 15.03
C ILE A 770 -3.39 24.46 13.98
N VAL A 771 -2.62 24.49 12.89
CA VAL A 771 -2.76 25.45 11.78
C VAL A 771 -4.21 25.56 11.26
N PRO A 772 -4.87 24.48 10.81
CA PRO A 772 -6.23 24.57 10.26
C PRO A 772 -7.30 24.93 11.32
N LEU A 773 -7.03 24.67 12.61
CA LEU A 773 -7.91 25.04 13.73
C LEU A 773 -7.79 26.52 14.13
N ARG A 774 -6.64 27.14 13.86
CA ARG A 774 -6.34 28.54 14.19
C ARG A 774 -6.37 29.48 12.98
N ALA A 775 -6.80 28.97 11.84
CA ALA A 775 -6.88 29.73 10.60
C ALA A 775 -7.81 30.96 10.69
N TYR A 776 -7.50 32.00 9.92
CA TYR A 776 -8.18 33.30 9.96
C TYR A 776 -9.68 33.26 9.61
N TYR A 777 -10.09 32.26 8.81
CA TYR A 777 -11.47 32.09 8.36
C TYR A 777 -12.37 31.50 9.45
N ARG A 778 -11.81 31.08 10.60
CA ARG A 778 -12.57 30.71 11.79
C ARG A 778 -12.93 31.94 12.61
N SER A 779 -14.14 31.95 13.16
CA SER A 779 -14.59 33.03 14.04
C SER A 779 -13.81 33.03 15.36
N ARG A 780 -13.50 34.22 15.89
CA ARG A 780 -12.78 34.38 17.17
C ARG A 780 -13.57 33.78 18.35
N LYS A 781 -14.90 33.88 18.31
CA LYS A 781 -15.81 33.35 19.34
C LYS A 781 -15.89 31.81 19.30
N GLU A 782 -15.56 31.18 18.17
CA GLU A 782 -15.64 29.73 17.95
C GLU A 782 -14.32 28.99 18.24
N LEU A 783 -13.25 29.72 18.57
CA LEU A 783 -11.95 29.09 18.83
C LEU A 783 -12.00 28.21 20.08
N ASN A 784 -11.84 26.90 19.89
CA ASN A 784 -11.73 25.93 20.98
C ASN A 784 -10.31 25.90 21.54
N PRO A 785 -10.08 25.89 22.87
CA PRO A 785 -8.76 25.68 23.44
C PRO A 785 -8.21 24.29 23.08
N ILE A 786 -6.90 24.19 22.95
CA ILE A 786 -6.20 22.93 22.60
C ILE A 786 -5.22 22.59 23.73
N VAL A 787 -5.31 21.36 24.24
CA VAL A 787 -4.37 20.81 25.22
C VAL A 787 -3.71 19.56 24.64
N LEU A 788 -2.38 19.62 24.50
CA LEU A 788 -1.54 18.51 24.04
C LEU A 788 -1.08 17.69 25.26
N LEU A 789 -1.61 16.48 25.41
CA LEU A 789 -1.18 15.50 26.39
C LEU A 789 -0.07 14.63 25.79
N LEU A 790 1.15 14.80 26.28
CA LEU A 790 2.36 14.22 25.69
C LEU A 790 3.03 13.25 26.67
N ASP A 791 3.41 12.06 26.20
CA ASP A 791 4.21 11.13 27.01
C ASP A 791 5.59 11.71 27.33
N ASN A 792 6.25 12.28 26.31
CA ASN A 792 7.56 12.90 26.41
C ASN A 792 7.47 14.44 26.40
N PRO A 793 8.37 15.16 27.09
CA PRO A 793 8.38 16.62 27.04
C PRO A 793 8.66 17.13 25.61
N PRO A 794 8.02 18.23 25.18
CA PRO A 794 8.21 18.79 23.84
C PRO A 794 9.58 19.46 23.67
N ASP A 795 10.11 19.41 22.46
CA ASP A 795 11.35 20.09 22.08
C ASP A 795 11.16 21.61 21.98
N ASN A 796 12.25 22.36 22.19
CA ASN A 796 12.23 23.82 22.10
C ASN A 796 11.83 24.33 20.71
N HIS A 797 12.22 23.63 19.63
CA HIS A 797 11.84 23.98 18.26
C HIS A 797 10.31 23.96 18.07
N PHE A 798 9.64 22.96 18.62
CA PHE A 798 8.19 22.87 18.58
C PHE A 798 7.54 23.98 19.42
N LEU A 799 8.07 24.23 20.63
CA LEU A 799 7.59 25.29 21.52
C LEU A 799 7.71 26.69 20.90
N GLU A 800 8.74 26.94 20.11
CA GLU A 800 8.94 28.21 19.42
C GLU A 800 7.94 28.47 18.29
N ALA A 801 7.43 27.42 17.65
CA ALA A 801 6.40 27.53 16.63
C ALA A 801 5.02 27.74 17.26
N ILE A 802 4.72 27.00 18.33
CA ILE A 802 3.38 26.97 18.93
C ILE A 802 3.06 28.19 19.82
N CYS A 803 4.07 28.85 20.40
CA CYS A 803 3.92 29.98 21.31
C CYS A 803 3.26 31.23 20.70
N CYS A 804 3.14 31.28 19.37
CA CYS A 804 2.47 32.37 18.66
C CYS A 804 0.95 32.15 18.57
N PHE A 805 0.46 30.91 18.75
CA PHE A 805 -0.95 30.60 18.65
C PHE A 805 -1.69 30.86 19.99
N PRO A 806 -2.93 31.36 19.92
CA PRO A 806 -3.73 31.59 21.10
C PRO A 806 -4.30 30.29 21.67
N MET A 807 -4.39 30.22 23.01
CA MET A 807 -5.08 29.16 23.76
C MET A 807 -4.59 27.74 23.39
N VAL A 808 -3.28 27.57 23.26
CA VAL A 808 -2.66 26.25 23.03
C VAL A 808 -1.71 25.94 24.19
N TYR A 809 -1.91 24.79 24.80
CA TYR A 809 -1.19 24.35 25.99
C TYR A 809 -0.70 22.91 25.85
N PHE A 810 0.26 22.51 26.68
CA PHE A 810 0.71 21.13 26.79
C PHE A 810 0.77 20.66 28.25
N MET A 811 0.64 19.36 28.44
CA MET A 811 0.80 18.65 29.71
C MET A 811 1.59 17.37 29.47
N VAL A 812 2.50 17.04 30.38
CA VAL A 812 3.26 15.78 30.31
C VAL A 812 2.46 14.70 31.05
N GLY A 813 2.12 13.63 30.35
CA GLY A 813 1.31 12.55 30.90
C GLY A 813 0.75 11.61 29.83
N THR A 814 0.16 10.51 30.27
CA THR A 814 -0.46 9.49 29.40
C THR A 814 -1.97 9.38 29.62
N ILE A 815 -2.70 8.85 28.63
CA ILE A 815 -4.15 8.55 28.71
C ILE A 815 -4.47 7.47 29.75
N ASP A 816 -3.52 6.56 29.98
CA ASP A 816 -3.68 5.44 30.92
C ASP A 816 -3.85 5.94 32.36
N ASN A 817 -3.21 7.07 32.69
CA ASN A 817 -3.40 7.72 33.97
C ASN A 817 -4.61 8.66 33.94
N LEU A 818 -5.67 8.25 34.65
CA LEU A 818 -6.89 9.05 34.83
C LEU A 818 -6.61 10.42 35.46
N ASP A 819 -5.63 10.54 36.35
CA ASP A 819 -5.35 11.78 37.06
C ASP A 819 -4.90 12.89 36.08
N ASN A 820 -4.06 12.56 35.09
CA ASN A 820 -3.61 13.49 34.04
C ASN A 820 -4.78 13.99 33.18
N LEU A 821 -5.72 13.11 32.82
CA LEU A 821 -6.89 13.45 32.02
C LEU A 821 -7.86 14.38 32.77
N LEU A 822 -8.00 14.17 34.09
CA LEU A 822 -8.82 15.03 34.93
C LEU A 822 -8.21 16.43 35.08
N GLN A 823 -6.89 16.55 35.25
CA GLN A 823 -6.19 17.84 35.25
C GLN A 823 -6.31 18.57 33.91
N CYS A 824 -6.27 17.84 32.79
CA CYS A 824 -6.53 18.39 31.45
C CYS A 824 -7.98 18.87 31.28
N GLY A 825 -8.94 18.41 32.09
CA GLY A 825 -10.34 18.83 31.99
C GLY A 825 -11.18 18.00 31.01
N ILE A 826 -10.94 16.69 30.90
CA ILE A 826 -11.67 15.79 29.98
C ILE A 826 -13.20 15.80 30.13
N ILE A 827 -13.73 16.17 31.31
CA ILE A 827 -15.17 16.13 31.61
C ILE A 827 -16.00 17.09 30.75
N TYR A 828 -15.43 18.24 30.40
CA TYR A 828 -16.07 19.27 29.57
C TYR A 828 -15.39 19.43 28.21
N ALA A 829 -14.49 18.51 27.86
CA ALA A 829 -13.90 18.44 26.53
C ALA A 829 -14.96 17.98 25.52
N ASP A 830 -14.90 18.53 24.31
CA ASP A 830 -15.78 18.10 23.21
C ASP A 830 -15.20 16.87 22.52
N ASN A 831 -13.90 16.93 22.20
CA ASN A 831 -13.20 15.93 21.41
C ASN A 831 -11.90 15.51 22.09
N LEU A 832 -11.69 14.20 22.20
CA LEU A 832 -10.42 13.57 22.51
C LEU A 832 -9.85 12.93 21.25
N VAL A 833 -8.68 13.40 20.82
CA VAL A 833 -7.94 12.86 19.69
C VAL A 833 -6.81 11.97 20.21
N VAL A 834 -6.87 10.68 19.90
CA VAL A 834 -5.84 9.71 20.26
C VAL A 834 -5.02 9.41 19.01
N VAL A 835 -3.80 9.91 18.99
CA VAL A 835 -2.80 9.64 17.95
C VAL A 835 -2.05 8.38 18.37
N ASP A 836 -1.77 7.50 17.41
CA ASP A 836 -1.04 6.28 17.71
C ASP A 836 0.44 6.57 17.96
N LYS A 837 1.07 5.75 18.80
CA LYS A 837 2.44 5.99 19.29
C LYS A 837 3.43 5.52 18.24
N GLU A 838 4.45 6.33 17.97
CA GLU A 838 5.47 5.98 16.97
C GLU A 838 6.20 4.69 17.34
N SER A 839 6.39 4.43 18.64
CA SER A 839 7.04 3.21 19.14
C SER A 839 6.22 1.93 18.96
N THR A 840 4.88 2.00 18.89
CA THR A 840 4.02 0.81 18.72
C THR A 840 3.80 0.44 17.25
N MET A 841 4.12 1.34 16.32
CA MET A 841 3.94 1.16 14.88
C MET A 841 4.82 0.06 14.26
N SER A 842 5.95 -0.28 14.88
CA SER A 842 6.92 -1.26 14.33
C SER A 842 6.64 -2.70 14.77
N ALA A 843 5.43 -3.03 15.19
CA ALA A 843 5.08 -4.38 15.66
C ALA A 843 5.10 -5.41 14.51
N GLU A 844 5.53 -6.64 14.81
CA GLU A 844 5.53 -7.75 13.83
C GLU A 844 4.11 -8.20 13.47
N GLU A 845 3.20 -8.21 14.45
CA GLU A 845 1.80 -8.57 14.27
C GLU A 845 0.90 -7.32 14.23
N ASP A 846 0.01 -7.27 13.24
CA ASP A 846 -0.91 -6.15 13.04
C ASP A 846 -1.79 -5.88 14.28
N TYR A 847 -2.16 -6.90 15.06
CA TYR A 847 -2.98 -6.75 16.26
C TYR A 847 -2.24 -6.07 17.43
N MET A 848 -0.93 -6.26 17.51
CA MET A 848 -0.13 -5.73 18.62
C MET A 848 0.17 -4.24 18.44
N ALA A 849 0.20 -3.75 17.20
CA ALA A 849 0.46 -2.35 16.90
C ALA A 849 -0.52 -1.40 17.61
N ASP A 850 -1.82 -1.68 17.53
CA ASP A 850 -2.88 -0.81 18.08
C ASP A 850 -3.44 -1.29 19.44
N ALA A 851 -2.89 -2.35 20.04
CA ALA A 851 -3.52 -2.99 21.21
C ALA A 851 -3.69 -2.03 22.40
N LYS A 852 -2.65 -1.24 22.70
CA LYS A 852 -2.66 -0.31 23.83
C LYS A 852 -3.61 0.86 23.62
N THR A 853 -3.65 1.42 22.41
CA THR A 853 -4.54 2.55 22.07
C THR A 853 -6.01 2.12 22.15
N ILE A 854 -6.35 0.95 21.60
CA ILE A 854 -7.71 0.40 21.65
C ILE A 854 -8.17 0.14 23.08
N VAL A 855 -7.33 -0.47 23.93
CA VAL A 855 -7.69 -0.75 25.33
C VAL A 855 -7.92 0.54 26.10
N ASN A 856 -7.03 1.53 25.94
CA ASN A 856 -7.18 2.83 26.61
C ASN A 856 -8.42 3.59 26.14
N VAL A 857 -8.75 3.52 24.87
CA VAL A 857 -9.95 4.16 24.34
C VAL A 857 -11.21 3.45 24.84
N GLN A 858 -11.17 2.12 24.96
CA GLN A 858 -12.28 1.36 25.50
C GLN A 858 -12.56 1.66 26.98
N THR A 859 -11.52 1.92 27.78
CA THR A 859 -11.71 2.40 29.16
C THR A 859 -12.32 3.81 29.17
N MET A 860 -11.88 4.69 28.27
CA MET A 860 -12.46 6.04 28.12
C MET A 860 -13.92 6.02 27.68
N PHE A 861 -14.32 5.16 26.74
CA PHE A 861 -15.71 5.00 26.34
C PHE A 861 -16.62 4.57 27.50
N ARG A 862 -16.09 3.78 28.46
CA ARG A 862 -16.84 3.35 29.65
C ARG A 862 -16.93 4.46 30.71
N LEU A 863 -15.85 5.22 30.90
CA LEU A 863 -15.77 6.30 31.89
C LEU A 863 -16.54 7.56 31.45
N PHE A 864 -16.41 7.93 30.18
CA PHE A 864 -16.90 9.19 29.60
C PHE A 864 -17.69 8.93 28.31
N PRO A 865 -18.93 8.43 28.39
CA PRO A 865 -19.74 8.13 27.21
C PRO A 865 -20.18 9.39 26.44
N SER A 866 -20.21 10.56 27.08
CA SER A 866 -20.56 11.83 26.41
C SER A 866 -19.44 12.41 25.56
N LEU A 867 -18.21 11.92 25.73
CA LEU A 867 -17.03 12.41 25.03
C LEU A 867 -16.98 11.86 23.60
N SER A 868 -16.74 12.73 22.62
CA SER A 868 -16.42 12.30 21.26
C SER A 868 -14.95 11.91 21.20
N ILE A 869 -14.66 10.68 20.78
CA ILE A 869 -13.29 10.17 20.69
C ILE A 869 -12.98 9.87 19.23
N THR A 870 -11.90 10.47 18.73
CA THR A 870 -11.32 10.17 17.42
C THR A 870 -10.00 9.44 17.63
N THR A 871 -9.87 8.24 17.09
CA THR A 871 -8.68 7.39 17.25
C THR A 871 -8.00 7.13 15.92
N GLU A 872 -6.69 7.34 15.89
CA GLU A 872 -5.81 6.81 14.85
C GLU A 872 -5.55 5.32 15.08
N LEU A 873 -5.56 4.54 14.01
CA LEU A 873 -5.11 3.14 13.97
C LEU A 873 -4.11 2.93 12.83
N THR A 874 -3.09 2.11 13.07
CA THR A 874 -2.15 1.65 12.04
C THR A 874 -2.84 0.84 10.96
N HIS A 875 -3.71 -0.10 11.36
CA HIS A 875 -4.31 -1.07 10.47
C HIS A 875 -5.85 -1.01 10.50
N PRO A 876 -6.52 -0.99 9.34
CA PRO A 876 -7.99 -0.97 9.29
C PRO A 876 -8.63 -2.28 9.79
N SER A 877 -7.87 -3.38 9.85
CA SER A 877 -8.31 -4.66 10.42
C SER A 877 -8.67 -4.56 11.91
N ASN A 878 -8.05 -3.63 12.64
CA ASN A 878 -8.23 -3.45 14.08
C ASN A 878 -9.48 -2.63 14.44
N MET A 879 -10.14 -2.00 13.46
CA MET A 879 -11.37 -1.22 13.67
C MET A 879 -12.50 -2.01 14.35
N ARG A 880 -12.52 -3.33 14.19
CA ARG A 880 -13.52 -4.22 14.81
C ARG A 880 -13.49 -4.18 16.35
N PHE A 881 -12.36 -3.81 16.94
CA PHE A 881 -12.18 -3.82 18.40
C PHE A 881 -12.60 -2.51 19.07
N MET A 882 -12.86 -1.46 18.29
CA MET A 882 -13.23 -0.14 18.80
C MET A 882 -14.63 -0.09 19.44
N GLN A 883 -15.52 -1.02 19.11
CA GLN A 883 -16.85 -1.12 19.69
C GLN A 883 -17.12 -2.55 20.14
N PHE A 884 -16.78 -2.84 21.41
CA PHE A 884 -17.14 -4.11 22.03
C PHE A 884 -18.33 -3.93 22.98
N ARG A 885 -19.50 -4.44 22.55
CA ARG A 885 -20.67 -4.63 23.41
C ARG A 885 -20.94 -6.13 23.55
N ALA A 886 -21.34 -6.56 24.74
CA ALA A 886 -21.67 -7.96 24.95
C ALA A 886 -22.92 -8.34 24.12
N LYS A 887 -22.82 -9.40 23.29
CA LYS A 887 -23.90 -9.94 22.44
C LYS A 887 -24.44 -8.99 21.37
N ASP A 888 -23.55 -8.37 20.59
CA ASP A 888 -23.95 -7.50 19.49
C ASP A 888 -24.30 -8.29 18.21
N SER A 889 -25.60 -8.49 17.95
CA SER A 889 -26.10 -9.11 16.72
C SER A 889 -25.86 -8.25 15.48
N TYR A 890 -25.77 -6.93 15.65
CA TYR A 890 -25.57 -5.97 14.56
C TYR A 890 -24.15 -6.01 14.01
N SER A 891 -23.16 -6.07 14.91
CA SER A 891 -21.74 -6.24 14.53
C SER A 891 -21.51 -7.51 13.70
N LEU A 892 -22.21 -8.60 14.02
CA LEU A 892 -22.18 -9.82 13.21
C LEU A 892 -22.82 -9.61 11.81
N ALA A 893 -23.94 -8.90 11.73
CA ALA A 893 -24.59 -8.59 10.45
C ALA A 893 -23.69 -7.73 9.53
N LEU A 894 -23.06 -6.69 10.09
CA LEU A 894 -22.10 -5.85 9.36
C LEU A 894 -20.89 -6.64 8.88
N SER A 895 -20.35 -7.53 9.73
CA SER A 895 -19.21 -8.38 9.36
C SER A 895 -19.54 -9.34 8.20
N LYS A 896 -20.78 -9.85 8.14
CA LYS A 896 -21.26 -10.66 7.01
C LYS A 896 -21.35 -9.84 5.72
N LEU A 897 -21.86 -8.61 5.80
CA LEU A 897 -21.93 -7.70 4.65
C LEU A 897 -20.54 -7.36 4.14
N GLU A 898 -19.61 -6.97 5.01
CA GLU A 898 -18.22 -6.71 4.64
C GLU A 898 -17.58 -7.91 3.92
N LYS A 899 -17.73 -9.12 4.47
CA LYS A 899 -17.14 -10.31 3.86
C LYS A 899 -17.69 -10.53 2.46
N LYS A 900 -19.00 -10.37 2.29
CA LYS A 900 -19.67 -10.49 0.99
C LYS A 900 -19.19 -9.42 -0.01
N GLU A 901 -19.02 -8.19 0.44
CA GLU A 901 -18.52 -7.11 -0.41
C GLU A 901 -17.05 -7.33 -0.79
N ARG A 902 -16.24 -7.91 0.09
CA ARG A 902 -14.85 -8.30 -0.23
C ARG A 902 -14.79 -9.41 -1.28
N GLU A 903 -15.69 -10.40 -1.18
CA GLU A 903 -15.86 -11.46 -2.18
C GLU A 903 -16.32 -10.90 -3.54
N ASN A 904 -17.13 -9.85 -3.54
CA ASN A 904 -17.53 -9.12 -4.75
C ASN A 904 -16.41 -8.24 -5.34
N GLY A 905 -15.26 -8.12 -4.67
CA GLY A 905 -14.14 -7.30 -5.10
C GLY A 905 -14.31 -5.80 -4.84
N SER A 906 -15.06 -5.41 -3.80
CA SER A 906 -15.15 -4.00 -3.38
C SER A 906 -13.81 -3.46 -2.87
N ASN A 907 -13.55 -2.18 -3.18
CA ASN A 907 -12.32 -1.50 -2.76
C ASN A 907 -12.35 -1.14 -1.27
N LEU A 908 -13.53 -0.90 -0.70
CA LEU A 908 -13.72 -0.46 0.69
C LEU A 908 -14.64 -1.39 1.49
N ALA A 909 -14.22 -2.64 1.68
CA ALA A 909 -15.01 -3.60 2.44
C ALA A 909 -15.32 -3.14 3.89
N PHE A 910 -14.39 -2.43 4.52
CA PHE A 910 -14.54 -1.94 5.89
C PHE A 910 -15.44 -0.71 6.05
N MET A 911 -15.92 -0.12 4.94
CA MET A 911 -16.74 1.09 4.95
C MET A 911 -17.99 0.98 5.85
N PHE A 912 -18.61 -0.20 5.90
CA PHE A 912 -19.81 -0.45 6.71
C PHE A 912 -19.52 -0.60 8.20
N ARG A 913 -18.26 -0.57 8.64
CA ARG A 913 -17.91 -0.57 10.07
C ARG A 913 -18.38 0.74 10.70
N LEU A 914 -19.21 0.62 11.74
CA LEU A 914 -19.81 1.76 12.41
C LEU A 914 -18.80 2.79 12.95
N PRO A 915 -17.66 2.40 13.57
CA PRO A 915 -16.68 3.38 14.05
C PRO A 915 -16.08 4.23 12.92
N PHE A 916 -15.91 3.66 11.73
CA PHE A 916 -15.42 4.38 10.54
C PHE A 916 -16.50 5.28 9.95
N ALA A 917 -17.72 4.77 9.77
CA ALA A 917 -18.84 5.57 9.25
C ALA A 917 -19.15 6.79 10.14
N ALA A 918 -19.01 6.64 11.46
CA ALA A 918 -19.18 7.71 12.43
C ALA A 918 -18.00 8.70 12.49
N GLY A 919 -16.89 8.43 11.79
CA GLY A 919 -15.69 9.26 11.83
C GLY A 919 -14.91 9.23 13.14
N ARG A 920 -15.16 8.22 13.98
CA ARG A 920 -14.43 8.01 15.24
C ARG A 920 -13.08 7.34 15.03
N VAL A 921 -12.87 6.72 13.88
CA VAL A 921 -11.64 5.99 13.55
C VAL A 921 -11.08 6.45 12.22
N PHE A 922 -9.77 6.62 12.18
CA PHE A 922 -9.02 6.94 10.98
C PHE A 922 -7.78 6.05 10.90
N SER A 923 -7.38 5.65 9.70
CA SER A 923 -6.15 4.90 9.47
C SER A 923 -5.35 5.51 8.35
N ILE A 924 -4.02 5.50 8.48
CA ILE A 924 -3.11 6.13 7.52
C ILE A 924 -3.19 5.45 6.15
N SER A 925 -3.47 4.14 6.10
CA SER A 925 -3.58 3.40 4.83
C SER A 925 -4.69 3.91 3.90
N MET A 926 -5.67 4.64 4.45
CA MET A 926 -6.71 5.29 3.66
C MET A 926 -6.19 6.43 2.78
N LEU A 927 -5.01 6.97 3.08
CA LEU A 927 -4.38 8.06 2.32
C LEU A 927 -3.56 7.55 1.13
N ASP A 928 -3.25 6.25 1.09
CA ASP A 928 -2.46 5.65 -0.01
C ASP A 928 -3.13 5.85 -1.37
N THR A 929 -4.45 5.67 -1.40
CA THR A 929 -5.26 5.78 -2.61
C THR A 929 -5.22 7.18 -3.21
N LEU A 930 -5.01 8.22 -2.38
CA LEU A 930 -4.84 9.59 -2.86
C LEU A 930 -3.63 9.71 -3.79
N LEU A 931 -2.51 9.04 -3.47
CA LEU A 931 -1.34 9.02 -4.34
C LEU A 931 -1.60 8.22 -5.62
N TYR A 932 -2.28 7.09 -5.52
CA TYR A 932 -2.54 6.22 -6.68
C TYR A 932 -3.48 6.88 -7.69
N GLN A 933 -4.53 7.52 -7.18
CA GLN A 933 -5.52 8.23 -7.97
C GLN A 933 -4.91 9.47 -8.66
N SER A 934 -3.85 10.06 -8.08
CA SER A 934 -3.19 11.23 -8.65
C SER A 934 -2.58 10.98 -10.03
N PHE A 935 -2.28 9.72 -10.39
CA PHE A 935 -1.81 9.37 -11.74
C PHE A 935 -2.84 9.62 -12.84
N VAL A 936 -4.12 9.44 -12.54
CA VAL A 936 -5.21 9.77 -13.48
C VAL A 936 -5.67 11.22 -13.27
N LYS A 937 -5.51 11.74 -12.05
CA LYS A 937 -6.09 13.00 -11.58
C LYS A 937 -5.04 13.86 -10.86
N ASP A 938 -4.24 14.58 -11.62
CA ASP A 938 -3.16 15.46 -11.11
C ASP A 938 -3.64 16.47 -10.05
N TYR A 939 -4.89 16.94 -10.15
CA TYR A 939 -5.49 17.93 -9.25
C TYR A 939 -5.95 17.36 -7.90
N MET A 940 -6.00 16.03 -7.72
CA MET A 940 -6.57 15.40 -6.54
C MET A 940 -5.83 15.78 -5.24
N ILE A 941 -4.50 15.82 -5.29
CA ILE A 941 -3.67 16.24 -4.15
C ILE A 941 -3.97 17.69 -3.78
N THR A 942 -4.01 18.58 -4.77
CA THR A 942 -4.21 20.02 -4.58
C THR A 942 -5.61 20.32 -4.03
N ILE A 943 -6.65 19.71 -4.59
CA ILE A 943 -8.03 19.94 -4.13
C ILE A 943 -8.23 19.41 -2.71
N THR A 944 -7.60 18.29 -2.37
CA THR A 944 -7.67 17.72 -1.02
C THR A 944 -6.94 18.60 -0.01
N ARG A 945 -5.76 19.14 -0.36
CA ARG A 945 -5.05 20.10 0.50
C ARG A 945 -5.86 21.39 0.74
N LEU A 946 -6.55 21.89 -0.29
CA LEU A 946 -7.44 23.06 -0.17
C LEU A 946 -8.64 22.77 0.74
N LEU A 947 -9.29 21.61 0.57
CA LEU A 947 -10.42 21.20 1.44
C LEU A 947 -9.98 21.05 2.90
N LEU A 948 -8.75 20.57 3.12
CA LEU A 948 -8.18 20.41 4.45
C LEU A 948 -7.65 21.72 5.06
N GLY A 949 -7.53 22.79 4.27
CA GLY A 949 -6.97 24.07 4.70
C GLY A 949 -5.46 24.04 4.93
N LEU A 950 -4.74 23.08 4.33
CA LEU A 950 -3.27 23.02 4.35
C LEU A 950 -2.69 24.04 3.37
N ASP A 951 -3.09 23.97 2.11
CA ASP A 951 -2.75 24.96 1.09
C ASP A 951 -3.93 25.91 0.98
N THR A 952 -3.75 27.18 1.32
CA THR A 952 -4.79 28.21 1.13
C THR A 952 -4.33 29.19 0.07
N THR A 953 -5.08 29.29 -1.02
CA THR A 953 -4.83 30.29 -2.05
C THR A 953 -5.76 31.48 -1.83
N PRO A 954 -5.35 32.73 -2.13
CA PRO A 954 -6.26 33.86 -2.09
C PRO A 954 -7.49 33.58 -2.96
N GLY A 955 -8.70 33.74 -2.41
CA GLY A 955 -9.95 33.44 -3.10
C GLY A 955 -10.40 31.97 -3.07
N SER A 956 -9.72 31.08 -2.35
CA SER A 956 -10.22 29.71 -2.10
C SER A 956 -11.01 29.60 -0.80
N GLY A 957 -12.14 28.92 -0.86
CA GLY A 957 -12.99 28.58 0.26
C GLY A 957 -12.41 27.52 1.22
N TYR A 958 -13.17 27.24 2.27
CA TYR A 958 -12.81 26.30 3.34
C TYR A 958 -14.00 25.46 3.79
N LEU A 959 -13.74 24.30 4.40
CA LEU A 959 -14.77 23.41 4.91
C LEU A 959 -15.32 23.91 6.27
N CYS A 960 -16.64 23.93 6.39
CA CYS A 960 -17.40 24.32 7.56
C CYS A 960 -18.54 23.33 7.82
N ALA A 961 -19.07 23.34 9.04
CA ALA A 961 -20.24 22.54 9.42
C ALA A 961 -21.38 23.47 9.85
N MET A 962 -22.60 23.13 9.46
CA MET A 962 -23.83 23.74 9.98
C MET A 962 -24.71 22.65 10.57
N LYS A 963 -25.10 22.81 11.83
CA LYS A 963 -26.02 21.89 12.50
C LYS A 963 -27.46 22.32 12.26
N ILE A 964 -28.31 21.41 11.80
CA ILE A 964 -29.74 21.66 11.62
C ILE A 964 -30.43 21.63 12.99
N THR A 965 -30.93 22.79 13.40
CA THR A 965 -31.75 22.96 14.61
C THR A 965 -33.24 22.82 14.29
N GLU A 966 -34.09 22.88 15.31
CA GLU A 966 -35.54 22.85 15.13
C GLU A 966 -36.06 23.99 14.24
N ASP A 967 -35.38 25.15 14.28
CA ASP A 967 -35.72 26.32 13.50
C ASP A 967 -35.47 26.13 11.99
N ASP A 968 -34.53 25.27 11.61
CA ASP A 968 -34.19 24.99 10.21
C ASP A 968 -35.01 23.84 9.60
N LEU A 969 -35.77 23.08 10.40
CA LEU A 969 -36.58 21.94 9.95
C LEU A 969 -37.69 22.31 8.94
N TRP A 970 -38.05 23.60 8.82
CA TRP A 970 -38.95 24.05 7.76
C TRP A 970 -38.41 23.72 6.36
N ILE A 971 -37.09 23.62 6.23
CA ILE A 971 -36.36 23.21 5.04
C ILE A 971 -36.30 21.67 5.02
N ARG A 972 -37.42 21.04 4.71
CA ARG A 972 -37.55 19.57 4.84
C ARG A 972 -36.56 18.76 3.98
N THR A 973 -36.06 19.31 2.86
CA THR A 973 -35.27 18.57 1.87
C THR A 973 -33.92 19.23 1.60
N TYR A 974 -32.92 18.40 1.27
CA TYR A 974 -31.57 18.85 0.95
C TYR A 974 -31.53 19.82 -0.24
N GLY A 975 -32.32 19.60 -1.29
CA GLY A 975 -32.37 20.53 -2.43
C GLY A 975 -32.90 21.93 -2.08
N ARG A 976 -33.82 22.05 -1.10
CA ARG A 976 -34.27 23.37 -0.61
C ARG A 976 -33.23 24.03 0.28
N LEU A 977 -32.49 23.24 1.06
CA LEU A 977 -31.37 23.74 1.85
C LEU A 977 -30.28 24.31 0.94
N PHE A 978 -29.96 23.58 -0.12
CA PHE A 978 -29.03 24.03 -1.16
C PHE A 978 -29.46 25.40 -1.72
N GLN A 979 -30.76 25.57 -2.01
CA GLN A 979 -31.28 26.85 -2.49
C GLN A 979 -31.05 28.00 -1.49
N LYS A 980 -31.38 27.80 -0.21
CA LYS A 980 -31.24 28.82 0.85
C LYS A 980 -29.77 29.23 1.03
N LEU A 981 -28.87 28.26 1.15
CA LEU A 981 -27.45 28.49 1.39
C LEU A 981 -26.77 29.19 0.21
N CYS A 982 -27.10 28.75 -1.01
CA CYS A 982 -26.53 29.30 -2.22
C CYS A 982 -27.02 30.74 -2.49
N SER A 983 -28.29 31.06 -2.18
CA SER A 983 -28.85 32.40 -2.42
C SER A 983 -28.52 33.43 -1.33
N SER A 984 -28.39 33.01 -0.08
CA SER A 984 -28.17 33.93 1.05
C SER A 984 -26.69 34.20 1.32
N SER A 985 -25.88 33.15 1.48
CA SER A 985 -24.48 33.25 1.90
C SER A 985 -23.48 32.73 0.87
N ALA A 986 -23.94 32.35 -0.34
CA ALA A 986 -23.12 31.77 -1.39
C ALA A 986 -22.36 30.51 -0.95
N GLU A 987 -22.96 29.72 -0.04
CA GLU A 987 -22.38 28.49 0.47
C GLU A 987 -22.85 27.28 -0.33
N ILE A 988 -21.94 26.34 -0.57
CA ILE A 988 -22.25 25.09 -1.28
C ILE A 988 -22.18 23.91 -0.31
N PRO A 989 -23.28 23.16 -0.12
CA PRO A 989 -23.25 21.95 0.68
C PRO A 989 -22.65 20.78 -0.12
N VAL A 990 -21.81 19.99 0.55
CA VAL A 990 -21.13 18.80 -0.01
C VAL A 990 -21.85 17.52 0.38
N GLY A 991 -22.39 17.46 1.60
CA GLY A 991 -23.01 16.27 2.15
C GLY A 991 -23.62 16.50 3.52
N ILE A 992 -24.13 15.44 4.13
CA ILE A 992 -24.75 15.47 5.46
C ILE A 992 -24.16 14.37 6.35
N TYR A 993 -23.97 14.67 7.62
CA TYR A 993 -23.63 13.74 8.68
C TYR A 993 -24.86 13.54 9.55
N ARG A 994 -25.34 12.30 9.61
CA ARG A 994 -26.60 11.95 10.26
C ARG A 994 -26.34 11.16 11.53
N THR A 995 -27.12 11.46 12.57
CA THR A 995 -27.13 10.73 13.84
C THR A 995 -28.53 10.18 14.12
N GLN A 996 -28.75 8.90 13.87
CA GLN A 996 -30.05 8.22 14.08
C GLN A 996 -30.07 7.47 15.41
N SER A 997 -31.10 7.70 16.22
CA SER A 997 -31.41 6.83 17.37
C SER A 997 -32.03 5.54 16.85
N HIS A 998 -31.24 4.47 16.78
CA HIS A 998 -31.75 3.18 16.31
C HIS A 998 -32.26 2.38 17.51
N THR A 999 -33.57 2.23 17.64
CA THR A 999 -34.16 1.22 18.53
C THR A 999 -33.97 -0.13 17.87
N PHE A 1000 -33.29 -1.05 18.54
CA PHE A 1000 -33.13 -2.42 18.03
C PHE A 1000 -34.51 -3.09 18.02
N PRO A 1001 -35.04 -3.55 16.87
CA PRO A 1001 -36.26 -4.33 16.88
C PRO A 1001 -35.95 -5.70 17.49
N THR A 1002 -36.20 -5.85 18.79
CA THR A 1002 -36.36 -7.15 19.45
C THR A 1002 -37.73 -7.73 19.08
N SER A 1003 -37.99 -7.90 17.79
CA SER A 1003 -39.19 -8.59 17.31
C SER A 1003 -38.94 -9.10 15.90
N GLU A 1004 -38.26 -10.24 15.76
CA GLU A 1004 -38.73 -11.16 14.73
C GLU A 1004 -40.12 -11.64 15.19
N PRO A 1005 -41.16 -11.52 14.35
CA PRO A 1005 -42.45 -12.12 14.67
C PRO A 1005 -42.26 -13.64 14.73
N HIS A 1006 -42.92 -14.25 15.72
CA HIS A 1006 -43.07 -15.70 15.83
C HIS A 1006 -43.43 -16.33 14.49
N ASP A 1007 -42.45 -16.94 13.82
CA ASP A 1007 -42.67 -18.03 12.87
C ASP A 1007 -41.56 -19.09 13.05
N ILE A 1008 -41.40 -19.54 14.31
CA ILE A 1008 -40.70 -20.79 14.60
C ILE A 1008 -41.76 -21.91 14.68
N ARG A 1009 -42.15 -22.40 13.50
CA ARG A 1009 -42.70 -23.75 13.33
C ARG A 1009 -42.56 -24.21 11.89
N THR A 1010 -41.32 -24.31 11.41
CA THR A 1010 -40.85 -25.31 10.43
C THR A 1010 -39.36 -25.06 10.19
N GLN A 1011 -38.59 -26.13 9.98
CA GLN A 1011 -37.13 -26.15 9.79
C GLN A 1011 -36.25 -26.07 11.05
N SER A 1012 -36.43 -27.04 11.95
CA SER A 1012 -35.34 -27.52 12.82
C SER A 1012 -35.04 -28.99 12.54
N GLN A 1013 -34.54 -29.28 11.33
CA GLN A 1013 -33.86 -30.53 10.99
C GLN A 1013 -32.85 -30.19 9.87
N ILE A 1014 -31.65 -29.78 10.25
CA ILE A 1014 -30.36 -30.07 9.60
C ILE A 1014 -29.33 -29.74 10.68
N SER A 1015 -28.99 -30.75 11.48
CA SER A 1015 -27.77 -30.76 12.27
C SER A 1015 -26.61 -30.90 11.29
N ILE A 1016 -25.80 -29.85 11.15
CA ILE A 1016 -24.54 -29.92 10.39
C ILE A 1016 -23.56 -30.72 11.23
N ASN A 1017 -23.26 -31.92 10.73
CA ASN A 1017 -22.14 -32.75 11.11
C ASN A 1017 -20.86 -31.92 11.13
N VAL A 1018 -20.18 -31.86 12.27
CA VAL A 1018 -18.78 -31.45 12.38
C VAL A 1018 -18.00 -32.71 12.72
N GLU A 1019 -17.60 -33.44 11.69
CA GLU A 1019 -16.53 -34.44 11.76
C GLU A 1019 -15.66 -34.31 10.50
N ASP A 1020 -14.39 -34.64 10.69
CA ASP A 1020 -13.28 -34.78 9.74
C ASP A 1020 -12.47 -33.51 9.39
N CYS A 1021 -11.46 -33.25 10.22
CA CYS A 1021 -10.06 -33.31 9.76
C CYS A 1021 -9.09 -33.31 10.97
N GLU A 1022 -8.86 -34.47 11.58
CA GLU A 1022 -7.66 -34.70 12.39
C GLU A 1022 -6.99 -36.02 12.01
N ASP A 1023 -5.66 -35.97 12.04
CA ASP A 1023 -4.71 -36.88 11.46
C ASP A 1023 -4.76 -38.32 12.00
N THR A 1024 -4.36 -39.21 11.10
CA THR A 1024 -4.09 -40.64 11.29
C THR A 1024 -3.25 -40.96 12.53
N LYS A 1025 -3.70 -41.92 13.37
CA LYS A 1025 -2.93 -43.14 13.71
C LYS A 1025 -3.67 -44.09 14.67
N ASP A 1026 -3.87 -45.29 14.16
CA ASP A 1026 -3.63 -46.60 14.77
C ASP A 1026 -4.41 -47.11 16.01
N VAL A 1027 -5.38 -47.99 15.69
CA VAL A 1027 -5.43 -49.43 16.07
C VAL A 1027 -5.80 -49.83 17.52
N LYS A 1028 -6.94 -50.55 17.58
CA LYS A 1028 -7.32 -51.75 18.37
C LYS A 1028 -8.25 -51.66 19.61
N GLU A 1029 -9.50 -52.07 19.36
CA GLU A 1029 -10.30 -53.14 19.99
C GLU A 1029 -10.18 -53.40 21.53
N TYR A 1030 -11.28 -53.37 22.28
CA TYR A 1030 -12.16 -54.54 22.53
C TYR A 1030 -13.37 -54.21 23.44
N TRP A 1031 -14.34 -55.11 23.40
CA TRP A 1031 -15.74 -55.04 23.80
C TRP A 1031 -16.11 -55.35 25.27
N SER A 1032 -17.31 -54.85 25.65
CA SER A 1032 -18.42 -55.54 26.37
C SER A 1032 -18.34 -55.90 27.86
N GLY A 1033 -19.42 -55.59 28.60
CA GLY A 1033 -19.89 -56.44 29.70
C GLY A 1033 -20.67 -55.76 30.84
N LYS A 1034 -21.96 -56.10 30.99
CA LYS A 1034 -22.97 -55.61 31.96
C LYS A 1034 -22.75 -56.04 33.43
N ASN A 1035 -23.31 -55.22 34.35
CA ASN A 1035 -23.97 -55.49 35.67
C ASN A 1035 -23.21 -56.35 36.71
N THR A 1036 -23.09 -56.01 38.01
CA THR A 1036 -24.15 -55.65 39.00
C THR A 1036 -23.51 -55.35 40.39
N GLN A 1037 -24.24 -54.61 41.24
CA GLN A 1037 -24.32 -54.67 42.72
C GLN A 1037 -23.38 -53.87 43.67
N ARG A 1038 -24.07 -52.96 44.41
CA ARG A 1038 -24.13 -52.72 45.88
C ARG A 1038 -22.90 -52.20 46.68
N ASN A 1039 -23.13 -51.01 47.25
CA ASN A 1039 -22.84 -50.53 48.61
C ASN A 1039 -21.40 -50.62 49.14
N SER A 1040 -20.71 -49.48 49.23
CA SER A 1040 -20.62 -48.63 50.44
C SER A 1040 -19.26 -47.93 50.60
N THR A 1041 -19.34 -46.71 51.15
CA THR A 1041 -18.33 -45.92 51.87
C THR A 1041 -17.22 -45.14 51.13
N SER A 1042 -17.11 -43.89 51.59
CA SER A 1042 -15.97 -42.95 51.59
C SER A 1042 -15.67 -42.12 50.34
N SER A 1043 -16.05 -40.84 50.47
CA SER A 1043 -15.26 -39.61 50.25
C SER A 1043 -14.47 -39.37 48.96
N ASP A 1044 -14.78 -38.19 48.43
CA ASP A 1044 -13.97 -37.21 47.70
C ASP A 1044 -14.04 -37.13 46.16
N GLN A 1045 -14.76 -36.06 45.78
CA GLN A 1045 -14.44 -35.04 44.77
C GLN A 1045 -14.54 -35.42 43.29
N SER A 1046 -15.60 -34.90 42.67
CA SER A 1046 -15.59 -34.48 41.27
C SER A 1046 -16.03 -33.02 41.17
N GLU A 1047 -15.13 -32.20 40.65
CA GLU A 1047 -15.38 -30.86 40.14
C GLU A 1047 -15.94 -30.95 38.72
N HIS A 1048 -17.09 -30.33 38.48
CA HIS A 1048 -17.48 -29.77 37.18
C HIS A 1048 -18.38 -28.55 37.39
N PRO A 1049 -18.36 -27.58 36.47
CA PRO A 1049 -18.38 -26.17 36.79
C PRO A 1049 -19.77 -25.56 36.82
N LEU A 1050 -19.93 -24.64 37.76
CA LEU A 1050 -21.18 -24.00 38.14
C LEU A 1050 -21.69 -22.99 37.10
N LEU A 1051 -22.87 -23.29 36.56
CA LEU A 1051 -23.82 -22.30 36.07
C LEU A 1051 -24.33 -21.46 37.26
N ARG A 1052 -23.97 -20.17 37.33
CA ARG A 1052 -24.47 -19.28 38.38
C ARG A 1052 -25.87 -18.74 38.04
N ARG A 1053 -26.88 -19.54 38.37
CA ARG A 1053 -28.29 -19.15 38.45
C ARG A 1053 -28.55 -18.46 39.80
N LYS A 1054 -29.21 -17.31 39.80
CA LYS A 1054 -29.74 -16.66 41.02
C LYS A 1054 -30.86 -17.53 41.61
N SER A 1055 -30.77 -17.84 42.90
CA SER A 1055 -31.94 -18.08 43.76
C SER A 1055 -31.65 -17.62 45.17
N MET A 1056 -32.38 -16.59 45.62
CA MET A 1056 -32.58 -16.31 47.04
C MET A 1056 -33.38 -17.46 47.66
N GLN A 1057 -32.94 -17.95 48.82
CA GLN A 1057 -33.76 -18.30 49.98
C GLN A 1057 -32.87 -19.00 51.03
N TRP A 1058 -32.54 -18.27 52.10
CA TRP A 1058 -32.29 -18.71 53.49
C TRP A 1058 -31.26 -17.84 54.20
N ALA A 1059 -31.73 -16.72 54.75
CA ALA A 1059 -31.13 -16.11 55.93
C ALA A 1059 -32.21 -15.36 56.72
N ARG A 1060 -33.23 -16.10 57.15
CA ARG A 1060 -34.07 -15.75 58.30
C ARG A 1060 -34.27 -17.00 59.12
N ARG A 1061 -33.55 -17.06 60.24
CA ARG A 1061 -33.93 -17.56 61.57
C ARG A 1061 -32.67 -18.07 62.26
N LEU A 1062 -32.10 -17.27 63.13
CA LEU A 1062 -31.86 -17.64 64.54
C LEU A 1062 -31.27 -16.45 65.32
N SER A 1063 -31.77 -16.33 66.55
CA SER A 1063 -31.22 -15.59 67.70
C SER A 1063 -31.60 -14.11 67.90
N ARG A 1064 -32.78 -13.97 68.49
CA ARG A 1064 -33.06 -13.36 69.81
C ARG A 1064 -32.65 -11.90 70.09
N LYS A 1065 -33.71 -11.10 70.23
CA LYS A 1065 -33.89 -9.98 71.17
C LYS A 1065 -33.03 -10.12 72.44
N GLY A 1066 -32.15 -9.14 72.67
CA GLY A 1066 -31.37 -8.91 73.88
C GLY A 1066 -30.72 -7.52 73.80
N ASN A 1067 -30.76 -6.74 74.88
CA ASN A 1067 -30.78 -5.28 74.90
C ASN A 1067 -29.41 -4.57 74.78
N LYS A 1068 -29.47 -3.31 74.28
CA LYS A 1068 -28.64 -2.12 74.59
C LYS A 1068 -27.24 -1.90 73.98
N GLN A 1069 -27.21 -0.84 73.16
CA GLN A 1069 -26.14 0.17 72.95
C GLN A 1069 -24.79 -0.27 72.35
N ALA A 1070 -24.75 -0.59 71.04
CA ALA A 1070 -23.55 -0.46 70.20
C ALA A 1070 -23.79 -0.45 68.66
N ASN A 1071 -24.97 -0.05 68.14
CA ASN A 1071 -25.37 -0.45 66.76
C ASN A 1071 -25.24 0.57 65.61
N LYS A 1072 -24.93 1.86 65.82
CA LYS A 1072 -24.85 2.80 64.68
C LYS A 1072 -23.71 2.50 63.71
N THR A 1073 -22.55 2.08 64.20
CA THR A 1073 -21.40 1.70 63.36
C THR A 1073 -21.60 0.35 62.68
N ALA A 1074 -22.21 -0.63 63.36
CA ALA A 1074 -22.51 -1.94 62.77
C ALA A 1074 -23.61 -1.87 61.69
N GLU A 1075 -24.64 -1.05 61.89
CA GLU A 1075 -25.65 -0.74 60.86
C GLU A 1075 -25.03 0.02 59.69
N TRP A 1076 -24.18 1.02 59.95
CA TRP A 1076 -23.46 1.75 58.91
C TRP A 1076 -22.54 0.84 58.08
N ILE A 1077 -21.78 -0.07 58.72
CA ILE A 1077 -20.93 -1.06 58.04
C ILE A 1077 -21.76 -2.05 57.22
N SER A 1078 -22.90 -2.52 57.76
CA SER A 1078 -23.81 -3.42 57.05
C SER A 1078 -24.44 -2.75 55.83
N GLN A 1079 -24.89 -1.51 55.99
CA GLN A 1079 -25.51 -0.70 54.94
C GLN A 1079 -24.50 -0.29 53.87
N GLN A 1080 -23.26 0.02 54.26
CA GLN A 1080 -22.16 0.31 53.34
C GLN A 1080 -21.73 -0.94 52.56
N ARG A 1081 -21.65 -2.12 53.18
CA ARG A 1081 -21.39 -3.39 52.48
C ARG A 1081 -22.51 -3.76 51.51
N LEU A 1082 -23.77 -3.56 51.89
CA LEU A 1082 -24.90 -3.77 51.00
C LEU A 1082 -24.91 -2.79 49.82
N ASN A 1083 -24.55 -1.52 50.06
CA ASN A 1083 -24.45 -0.51 49.01
C ASN A 1083 -23.31 -0.78 48.04
N LEU A 1084 -22.14 -1.24 48.54
CA LEU A 1084 -21.02 -1.67 47.70
C LEU A 1084 -21.37 -2.91 46.89
N TYR A 1085 -22.07 -3.89 47.47
CA TYR A 1085 -22.45 -5.12 46.76
C TYR A 1085 -23.57 -4.93 45.72
N ARG A 1086 -24.49 -3.97 45.92
CA ARG A 1086 -25.58 -3.67 44.98
C ARG A 1086 -25.18 -2.74 43.84
N ARG A 1087 -23.96 -2.23 43.87
CA ARG A 1087 -23.48 -1.21 42.95
C ARG A 1087 -23.33 -1.77 41.54
N SER A 1088 -23.80 -1.02 40.56
CA SER A 1088 -23.56 -1.37 39.15
C SER A 1088 -22.16 -0.93 38.74
N GLU A 1089 -21.57 -1.56 37.72
CA GLU A 1089 -20.26 -1.16 37.17
C GLU A 1089 -20.23 0.34 36.81
N ARG A 1090 -21.32 0.88 36.24
CA ARG A 1090 -21.43 2.31 35.91
C ARG A 1090 -21.39 3.21 37.15
N GLN A 1091 -21.98 2.76 38.26
CA GLN A 1091 -21.94 3.48 39.53
C GLN A 1091 -20.57 3.35 40.23
N GLU A 1092 -19.83 2.27 39.99
CA GLU A 1092 -18.43 2.17 40.42
C GLU A 1092 -17.55 3.17 39.68
N LEU A 1093 -17.66 3.22 38.36
CA LEU A 1093 -16.91 4.15 37.50
C LEU A 1093 -17.20 5.62 37.82
N SER A 1094 -18.46 5.98 38.05
CA SER A 1094 -18.85 7.36 38.31
C SER A 1094 -18.27 7.92 39.61
N GLU A 1095 -18.30 7.12 40.66
CA GLU A 1095 -17.73 7.46 41.97
C GLU A 1095 -16.19 7.35 41.98
N LEU A 1096 -15.59 6.48 41.15
CA LEU A 1096 -14.14 6.47 40.93
C LEU A 1096 -13.67 7.86 40.44
N VAL A 1097 -14.33 8.39 39.41
CA VAL A 1097 -14.03 9.73 38.87
C VAL A 1097 -14.26 10.80 39.94
N LYS A 1098 -15.40 10.78 40.66
CA LYS A 1098 -15.68 11.76 41.72
C LYS A 1098 -14.63 11.74 42.83
N ASN A 1099 -14.19 10.57 43.26
CA ASN A 1099 -13.18 10.44 44.32
C ASN A 1099 -11.82 10.96 43.85
N ARG A 1100 -11.45 10.68 42.60
CA ARG A 1100 -10.21 11.21 41.99
C ARG A 1100 -10.25 12.71 41.79
N MET A 1101 -11.38 13.28 41.35
CA MET A 1101 -11.55 14.73 41.26
C MET A 1101 -11.36 15.41 42.62
N LYS A 1102 -11.94 14.86 43.69
CA LYS A 1102 -11.74 15.38 45.05
C LYS A 1102 -10.28 15.29 45.49
N HIS A 1103 -9.57 14.24 45.10
CA HIS A 1103 -8.14 14.09 45.39
C HIS A 1103 -7.30 15.17 44.72
N LEU A 1104 -7.65 15.55 43.49
CA LEU A 1104 -7.01 16.62 42.73
C LEU A 1104 -7.49 18.04 43.12
N GLY A 1105 -8.44 18.17 44.05
CA GLY A 1105 -9.01 19.48 44.41
C GLY A 1105 -9.98 20.07 43.38
N LEU A 1106 -10.43 19.28 42.40
CA LEU A 1106 -11.35 19.71 41.35
C LEU A 1106 -12.82 19.64 41.81
N PRO A 1107 -13.65 20.66 41.49
CA PRO A 1107 -15.07 20.62 41.81
C PRO A 1107 -15.81 19.60 40.94
N THR A 1108 -16.59 18.72 41.58
CA THR A 1108 -17.40 17.67 40.94
C THR A 1108 -18.70 18.15 40.29
N MET A 1109 -19.02 19.44 40.44
CA MET A 1109 -20.16 20.10 39.81
C MET A 1109 -20.00 20.07 38.27
N GLY A 1110 -21.03 19.61 37.56
CA GLY A 1110 -21.04 19.37 36.10
C GLY A 1110 -20.98 17.89 35.70
N TYR A 1111 -20.33 17.03 36.49
CA TYR A 1111 -20.46 15.57 36.31
C TYR A 1111 -21.84 15.08 36.78
N GLU A 1112 -22.43 15.80 37.75
CA GLU A 1112 -23.73 15.49 38.32
C GLU A 1112 -24.90 15.80 37.40
N ASP A 1113 -24.87 16.76 36.49
CA ASP A 1113 -25.99 16.94 35.55
C ASP A 1113 -26.01 15.83 34.48
N VAL A 1114 -24.83 15.37 34.05
CA VAL A 1114 -24.69 14.21 33.16
C VAL A 1114 -25.09 12.90 33.85
N ALA A 1115 -24.91 12.80 35.16
CA ALA A 1115 -25.30 11.62 35.97
C ALA A 1115 -26.71 11.72 36.58
N ASN A 1116 -27.25 12.91 36.84
CA ASN A 1116 -28.54 13.12 37.51
C ASN A 1116 -29.70 13.20 36.52
N VAL A 1117 -29.48 13.64 35.27
CA VAL A 1117 -30.46 13.41 34.19
C VAL A 1117 -30.75 11.90 34.06
N THR A 1118 -29.76 11.04 34.34
CA THR A 1118 -29.96 9.58 34.37
C THR A 1118 -30.58 9.05 35.66
N ALA A 1119 -30.64 9.83 36.74
CA ALA A 1119 -31.15 9.38 38.04
C ALA A 1119 -32.58 9.90 38.35
N SER A 1120 -32.94 11.11 37.90
CA SER A 1120 -34.29 11.67 38.12
C SER A 1120 -35.36 10.92 37.34
N ASP A 1121 -35.03 10.43 36.14
CA ASP A 1121 -35.96 9.63 35.32
C ASP A 1121 -36.14 8.21 35.84
N VAL A 1122 -35.13 7.67 36.54
CA VAL A 1122 -35.21 6.38 37.24
C VAL A 1122 -36.06 6.50 38.51
N MET A 1123 -36.02 7.65 39.20
CA MET A 1123 -36.79 7.86 40.43
C MET A 1123 -38.29 8.08 40.17
N ASN A 1124 -38.67 8.65 39.01
CA ASN A 1124 -40.07 8.94 38.66
C ASN A 1124 -40.88 7.74 38.12
N ARG A 1125 -40.29 6.54 37.97
CA ARG A 1125 -41.00 5.35 37.44
C ARG A 1125 -40.78 4.06 38.25
N VAL A 1126 -40.65 4.16 39.56
CA VAL A 1126 -40.55 2.99 40.47
C VAL A 1126 -41.93 2.35 40.74
N ASN A 1127 -42.69 2.00 39.70
CA ASN A 1127 -43.88 1.15 39.81
C ASN A 1127 -44.27 0.55 38.44
N LEU A 1128 -43.49 -0.41 37.93
CA LEU A 1128 -43.97 -1.65 37.29
C LEU A 1128 -42.76 -2.46 36.82
N GLY A 1129 -42.71 -3.73 37.24
CA GLY A 1129 -41.61 -4.65 36.92
C GLY A 1129 -41.69 -5.20 35.50
N TYR A 1130 -41.08 -4.50 34.57
CA TYR A 1130 -40.48 -4.95 33.30
C TYR A 1130 -39.49 -3.84 33.00
N LEU A 1131 -38.24 -4.15 32.62
CA LEU A 1131 -37.24 -3.26 31.97
C LEU A 1131 -35.82 -3.68 32.36
N GLN A 1132 -35.22 -4.53 31.53
CA GLN A 1132 -33.76 -4.67 31.46
C GLN A 1132 -33.21 -4.16 30.11
N ASP A 1133 -34.06 -3.55 29.26
CA ASP A 1133 -33.74 -3.17 27.89
C ASP A 1133 -33.74 -1.65 27.61
N GLU A 1134 -34.20 -0.76 28.50
CA GLU A 1134 -34.26 0.70 28.23
C GLU A 1134 -33.05 1.52 28.75
N MET A 1135 -32.09 0.92 29.47
CA MET A 1135 -30.96 1.68 30.03
C MET A 1135 -29.79 1.92 29.03
N ASN A 1136 -29.98 1.56 27.76
CA ASN A 1136 -28.97 1.67 26.68
C ASN A 1136 -29.03 3.00 25.89
N ASP A 1137 -29.95 3.90 26.20
CA ASP A 1137 -30.32 5.03 25.32
C ASP A 1137 -29.35 6.21 25.28
N HIS A 1138 -28.33 6.27 26.13
CA HIS A 1138 -27.51 7.50 26.21
C HIS A 1138 -26.38 7.58 25.16
N GLN A 1139 -26.21 6.56 24.31
CA GLN A 1139 -25.40 6.67 23.09
C GLN A 1139 -25.70 5.52 22.10
N ASN A 1140 -26.97 5.17 21.92
CA ASN A 1140 -27.39 4.21 20.90
C ASN A 1140 -27.67 4.91 19.56
N THR A 1141 -26.82 5.87 19.22
CA THR A 1141 -26.93 6.66 17.99
C THR A 1141 -26.03 6.07 16.91
N LEU A 1142 -26.66 5.52 15.89
CA LEU A 1142 -26.00 5.14 14.65
C LEU A 1142 -25.62 6.42 13.91
N SER A 1143 -24.36 6.56 13.50
CA SER A 1143 -23.89 7.75 12.80
C SER A 1143 -23.17 7.40 11.51
N TYR A 1144 -23.44 8.16 10.44
CA TYR A 1144 -22.86 7.96 9.11
C TYR A 1144 -22.88 9.24 8.28
N VAL A 1145 -22.05 9.29 7.24
CA VAL A 1145 -21.93 10.42 6.30
C VAL A 1145 -22.54 10.09 4.94
N LEU A 1146 -23.33 11.01 4.38
CA LEU A 1146 -23.87 10.92 3.02
C LEU A 1146 -23.28 12.04 2.16
N ILE A 1147 -22.47 11.66 1.19
CA ILE A 1147 -21.80 12.58 0.25
C ILE A 1147 -22.72 12.84 -0.93
N ASN A 1148 -22.87 14.11 -1.32
CA ASN A 1148 -23.69 14.57 -2.44
C ASN A 1148 -25.02 13.79 -2.60
N PRO A 1149 -25.91 13.83 -1.59
CA PRO A 1149 -27.18 13.10 -1.67
C PRO A 1149 -28.11 13.72 -2.73
N PRO A 1150 -29.07 12.94 -3.25
CA PRO A 1150 -30.11 13.45 -4.14
C PRO A 1150 -30.90 14.63 -3.54
N PRO A 1151 -31.44 15.56 -4.34
CA PRO A 1151 -32.17 16.73 -3.82
C PRO A 1151 -33.42 16.39 -2.99
N ASP A 1152 -33.98 15.19 -3.19
CA ASP A 1152 -35.18 14.68 -2.51
C ASP A 1152 -34.91 14.12 -1.11
N THR A 1153 -33.64 13.98 -0.70
CA THR A 1153 -33.33 13.43 0.63
C THR A 1153 -33.83 14.36 1.72
N ARG A 1154 -34.61 13.80 2.65
CA ARG A 1154 -35.17 14.51 3.79
C ARG A 1154 -34.10 14.74 4.86
N LEU A 1155 -34.10 15.94 5.43
CA LEU A 1155 -33.23 16.32 6.54
C LEU A 1155 -33.88 15.95 7.88
N GLU A 1156 -33.08 15.42 8.80
CA GLU A 1156 -33.49 15.04 10.16
C GLU A 1156 -32.96 16.07 11.18
N LEU A 1157 -33.52 16.06 12.40
CA LEU A 1157 -33.07 16.93 13.48
C LEU A 1157 -31.65 16.54 13.90
N ASN A 1158 -30.78 17.54 14.11
CA ASN A 1158 -29.36 17.37 14.41
C ASN A 1158 -28.49 16.82 13.26
N ASP A 1159 -29.01 16.70 12.04
CA ASP A 1159 -28.16 16.46 10.87
C ASP A 1159 -27.14 17.63 10.74
N ILE A 1160 -25.86 17.29 10.57
CA ILE A 1160 -24.78 18.25 10.40
C ILE A 1160 -24.39 18.29 8.92
N VAL A 1161 -24.49 19.45 8.29
CA VAL A 1161 -24.24 19.62 6.85
C VAL A 1161 -22.83 20.13 6.63
N TYR A 1162 -22.08 19.49 5.73
CA TYR A 1162 -20.75 19.95 5.31
C TYR A 1162 -20.91 21.03 4.25
N LEU A 1163 -20.21 22.14 4.44
CA LEU A 1163 -20.34 23.35 3.63
C LEU A 1163 -18.97 23.81 3.16
N ILE A 1164 -18.85 24.18 1.89
CA ILE A 1164 -17.70 24.91 1.39
C ILE A 1164 -18.09 26.39 1.40
N ARG A 1165 -17.50 27.14 2.32
CA ARG A 1165 -17.70 28.59 2.45
C ARG A 1165 -16.84 29.33 1.44
N SER A 1166 -17.33 30.47 0.95
CA SER A 1166 -16.52 31.39 0.14
C SER A 1166 -15.43 32.05 1.01
N ASP A 1167 -14.35 32.49 0.37
CA ASP A 1167 -13.26 33.21 1.03
C ASP A 1167 -13.78 34.52 1.69
N PRO A 1168 -13.59 34.71 3.01
CA PRO A 1168 -13.96 35.94 3.69
C PRO A 1168 -13.22 37.18 3.20
N LEU A 1169 -11.96 37.03 2.75
CA LEU A 1169 -11.10 38.15 2.34
C LEU A 1169 -11.33 38.59 0.90
N ALA A 1170 -11.86 37.70 0.04
CA ALA A 1170 -12.20 38.03 -1.34
C ALA A 1170 -13.28 39.12 -1.46
N HIS A 1171 -14.01 39.42 -0.37
CA HIS A 1171 -15.00 40.50 -0.31
C HIS A 1171 -14.39 41.90 -0.16
N VAL A 1172 -13.17 42.01 0.37
CA VAL A 1172 -12.46 43.28 0.58
C VAL A 1172 -11.76 43.66 -0.72
N ALA A 1173 -12.21 44.75 -1.35
CA ALA A 1173 -11.65 45.23 -2.60
C ALA A 1173 -10.17 45.63 -2.44
N ASN A 1174 -9.40 45.40 -3.51
CA ASN A 1174 -8.18 46.14 -3.81
C ASN A 1174 -8.53 47.65 -3.96
N GLU A 1175 -8.68 48.36 -2.86
CA GLU A 1175 -8.49 49.81 -2.86
C GLU A 1175 -7.00 50.10 -2.66
N SER A 1176 -6.21 49.99 -3.73
CA SER A 1176 -4.85 50.50 -3.74
C SER A 1176 -4.63 51.48 -4.90
N HIS A 1177 -4.39 52.73 -4.48
CA HIS A 1177 -3.64 53.79 -5.16
C HIS A 1177 -4.27 54.51 -6.36
N SER A 1178 -5.15 55.48 -6.08
CA SER A 1178 -5.18 56.74 -6.85
C SER A 1178 -5.58 57.97 -6.01
N ARG A 1179 -4.89 58.22 -4.89
CA ARG A 1179 -4.90 59.56 -4.28
C ARG A 1179 -3.49 60.12 -4.25
N LYS A 1180 -3.21 60.96 -5.24
CA LYS A 1180 -2.16 61.98 -5.18
C LYS A 1180 -2.45 62.88 -3.96
N SER A 1181 -1.63 62.83 -2.94
CA SER A 1181 -1.55 63.88 -1.93
C SER A 1181 -0.23 64.63 -2.10
N SER A 1182 -0.37 65.90 -2.44
CA SER A 1182 0.68 66.89 -2.52
C SER A 1182 1.01 67.44 -1.13
N ASN A 1183 2.31 67.50 -0.84
CA ASN A 1183 3.03 68.46 0.00
C ASN A 1183 2.75 68.64 1.50
N SER A 1184 3.89 68.76 2.21
CA SER A 1184 4.16 69.49 3.48
C SER A 1184 4.05 68.64 4.75
N TYR A 1185 4.95 68.65 5.74
CA TYR A 1185 6.14 69.44 6.09
C TYR A 1185 7.18 68.55 6.79
N LYS A 1186 8.45 68.97 6.74
CA LYS A 1186 9.60 68.41 7.49
C LYS A 1186 9.42 68.55 9.01
N THR A 1187 9.73 67.48 9.76
CA THR A 1187 10.46 67.52 11.05
C THR A 1187 10.98 66.12 11.39
N ASP A 1188 12.31 65.96 11.40
CA ASP A 1188 13.06 64.92 12.12
C ASP A 1188 12.91 65.15 13.65
N PRO A 1189 13.00 64.13 14.56
CA PRO A 1189 14.26 63.41 14.80
C PRO A 1189 14.22 61.92 15.28
N VAL A 1190 15.33 61.23 14.97
CA VAL A 1190 16.10 60.25 15.79
C VAL A 1190 15.57 58.82 15.99
N GLY A 1191 16.22 57.88 15.27
CA GLY A 1191 17.08 56.85 15.88
C GLY A 1191 16.49 55.46 16.14
N ASN A 1192 16.73 54.50 15.23
CA ASN A 1192 17.40 53.21 15.51
C ASN A 1192 17.47 52.29 14.27
N PRO A 1193 18.39 51.30 14.25
CA PRO A 1193 19.13 50.91 13.07
C PRO A 1193 18.48 49.82 12.21
N GLU A 1194 18.86 49.86 10.94
CA GLU A 1194 18.57 48.94 9.86
C GLU A 1194 18.94 47.49 10.21
N THR A 1195 17.99 46.57 10.10
CA THR A 1195 18.26 45.16 9.80
C THR A 1195 17.89 44.90 8.35
N ARG A 1196 18.92 44.63 7.55
CA ARG A 1196 18.87 44.21 6.15
C ARG A 1196 17.88 43.06 5.94
N ASP A 1197 16.90 43.30 5.08
CA ASP A 1197 16.20 42.27 4.32
C ASP A 1197 17.12 41.77 3.20
N GLU A 1198 17.59 40.52 3.33
CA GLU A 1198 18.01 39.71 2.18
C GLU A 1198 17.28 38.37 2.28
N THR A 1199 16.11 38.31 1.64
CA THR A 1199 15.44 37.06 1.28
C THR A 1199 15.41 36.93 -0.24
N GLN A 1200 16.38 36.20 -0.76
CA GLN A 1200 16.24 35.42 -1.99
C GLN A 1200 16.82 34.04 -1.70
N LEU A 1201 15.93 33.05 -1.49
CA LEU A 1201 15.98 31.69 -2.03
C LEU A 1201 14.76 30.88 -1.57
#